data_AF-A0A087AJD1-F1
#
_entry.id   AF-A0A087AJD1-F1
#
_cell.length_a   1.000
_cell.length_b   1.000
_cell.length_c   1.000
_cell.angle_alpha   90.00
_cell.angle_beta   90.00
_cell.angle_gamma   90.00
#
_symmetry.space_group_name_H-M   'P 1'
#
loop_
_entity.id
_entity.type
_entity.pdbx_description
1 polymer ?
#
loop_
_entity_poly.entity_id
_entity_poly.type
_entity_poly.pdbx_seq_one_letter_code
_entity_poly.pdbx_strand_id
1 'polypeptide(L)'
;MKNKNASTSAWRHHAKRTPSTPHTQGAAAVTAEQVRSMLESFAKNHVVTLSALTKRRIYKDFPNVPQGVSLGWAQLPERQGQGFMLGIFLDAQRIIPLSYADTQGHVFTEARPMHDTHTAEPVFAFVKDHDGVLPDSSRFSSRMPYGKTMGKQADGTRLRAVVAGNIVGRGEDGRMLWLASWLKSANRYSLEQLRTPLPANLRTNLRYRDAMAIAYFAAYFVPQQLHVLIGYGSGNIFRRLGREAPLSAIRRSVADTAAAERKGLRVSGLEQFFTDLMSEVNALTPINGLEAEHGAEPLRLTTSPLSDTYSFQWTHGLPFDAALQSLRLEGNLNRFAAVSAWLEHNDLQGLQPIEDTVTREQAALIDQALLRNPALLALGAPSRLGQQDQLQHEYVDVLREDGFLAINDIIELAGRITARFAQADTDMASPESNGNEGPRKSTTQQTLHDDRSNSTAEPGQRNKHAPISEWVYRRAMATMLRKLRLPFRFDTEFRVNLEEGRVAIAVTQAGPALMPAREYDTERRQWRQLSDQERANRSVNYNLRVALIMAALAFGADESIGEVDVRIDSIGLEEAVARQDSAIEAMVPDALNTFERLQKPSSDTVEKRVTSTQPTSAVADTDQPSKTVDSYAQSDVDSEFEQLMQGIDIDEVVFSEQFDQQDKLESSYDADNGIEVSVVRSRDDGQSDPLADLQSMPTMQPLVSVTLTRQQFLEHMAAVGLADPLATMRLFNATLDIDSTAGLVPTVPPFSLQDERFGPKDAQRAPEAENVPLSDHAAFLLGTNDTFGLAIERDDLLSYAMQTFQRLAENQTADPASRALQASRMIERINDPELYLKASDIATALIDGQSLQGMTFSWSRELSQERTKARDLLFSGQIEDAVTHAEHMLARYDGRFHDVHETMPADGNTPRDAVPRYFNSYAERVVYNKLFATAGERLTLVPNDLVYAHLELAELLSQLRGPEAALPHLNQVVAYAPAYAQAHLRLAMQLYRMEDWDSVKAVALNALRVSLDRESAADAYHYLGYTAWMRDEFEVAMACYALSAALVPGNAYRTDQMRELMDRMQSQCIPVPSSLNDVARVLTKAGMPLWPSSEIADIVGPAARVAVDQGLFVPGRTLAVADARLSEALGRGTAAMEQVQMQFWRSLNE
;
A
#
# COMPACT_ATOMS: atom_id res chain seq x y z
N MET A 1 -80.94 32.41 14.46
CA MET A 1 -82.27 32.22 15.08
C MET A 1 -82.24 30.97 15.95
N LYS A 2 -82.82 31.11 17.16
CA LYS A 2 -83.18 30.13 18.22
C LYS A 2 -82.87 28.62 18.05
N ASN A 3 -81.93 28.14 18.89
CA ASN A 3 -82.09 27.17 20.01
C ASN A 3 -83.15 26.04 19.93
N LYS A 4 -82.73 24.75 19.98
CA LYS A 4 -82.85 23.84 21.16
C LYS A 4 -82.57 22.34 20.85
N ASN A 5 -81.52 21.83 21.50
CA ASN A 5 -81.31 20.60 22.28
C ASN A 5 -81.68 19.16 21.82
N ALA A 6 -80.71 18.30 22.19
CA ALA A 6 -80.71 16.86 22.55
C ALA A 6 -80.30 15.92 21.40
N SER A 7 -79.33 15.02 21.52
CA SER A 7 -78.75 14.34 22.69
C SER A 7 -77.27 13.97 22.48
N THR A 8 -76.63 13.70 23.60
CA THR A 8 -75.23 13.35 23.87
C THR A 8 -74.67 12.11 23.15
N SER A 9 -73.57 12.27 22.40
CA SER A 9 -72.41 11.37 22.45
C SER A 9 -71.16 12.09 21.90
N ALA A 10 -70.21 12.38 22.79
CA ALA A 10 -68.95 13.05 22.46
C ALA A 10 -67.88 12.00 22.17
N TRP A 11 -67.47 11.86 20.91
CA TRP A 11 -66.19 11.28 20.53
C TRP A 11 -65.14 12.39 20.51
N ARG A 12 -64.34 12.46 21.58
CA ARG A 12 -63.04 13.15 21.62
C ARG A 12 -62.02 12.18 22.19
N HIS A 13 -61.10 11.71 21.36
CA HIS A 13 -59.81 11.23 21.86
C HIS A 13 -58.69 11.70 20.93
N HIS A 14 -57.90 12.65 21.45
CA HIS A 14 -56.50 12.82 21.10
C HIS A 14 -55.76 11.50 21.39
N ALA A 15 -55.26 10.84 20.35
CA ALA A 15 -54.35 9.73 20.51
C ALA A 15 -52.94 10.27 20.81
N LYS A 16 -52.60 10.34 22.11
CA LYS A 16 -51.21 10.23 22.56
C LYS A 16 -50.74 8.82 22.18
N ARG A 17 -49.82 8.71 21.21
CA ARG A 17 -49.12 7.45 20.96
C ARG A 17 -48.16 7.19 22.12
N THR A 18 -48.57 6.31 23.01
CA THR A 18 -47.70 5.55 23.92
C THR A 18 -46.82 4.61 23.10
N PRO A 19 -45.53 4.42 23.44
CA PRO A 19 -44.72 3.37 22.85
C PRO A 19 -45.28 2.00 23.30
N SER A 20 -45.56 1.14 22.32
CA SER A 20 -45.99 -0.24 22.53
C SER A 20 -44.90 -1.04 23.23
N THR A 21 -45.19 -1.51 24.45
CA THR A 21 -44.45 -2.56 25.14
C THR A 21 -44.46 -3.86 24.31
N PRO A 22 -43.31 -4.54 24.10
CA PRO A 22 -43.33 -5.89 23.58
C PRO A 22 -43.87 -6.84 24.66
N HIS A 23 -44.82 -7.71 24.29
CA HIS A 23 -45.28 -8.79 25.14
C HIS A 23 -44.16 -9.83 25.32
N THR A 24 -43.39 -9.72 26.40
CA THR A 24 -42.60 -10.81 26.96
C THR A 24 -43.52 -11.74 27.75
N GLN A 25 -43.65 -12.98 27.31
CA GLN A 25 -44.24 -14.05 28.11
C GLN A 25 -43.34 -14.35 29.33
N GLY A 26 -43.90 -14.20 30.53
CA GLY A 26 -43.58 -14.98 31.72
C GLY A 26 -42.15 -15.02 32.27
N ALA A 27 -41.65 -13.92 32.84
CA ALA A 27 -40.66 -13.97 33.91
C ALA A 27 -41.17 -13.12 35.09
N ALA A 28 -41.37 -13.73 36.25
CA ALA A 28 -41.82 -13.03 37.45
C ALA A 28 -40.78 -11.93 37.83
N ALA A 29 -41.22 -10.68 37.94
CA ALA A 29 -40.35 -9.59 38.37
C ALA A 29 -39.91 -9.82 39.82
N VAL A 30 -38.62 -10.13 40.02
CA VAL A 30 -38.01 -10.29 41.33
C VAL A 30 -38.09 -8.95 42.07
N THR A 31 -38.71 -8.94 43.25
CA THR A 31 -38.85 -7.73 44.08
C THR A 31 -37.52 -7.33 44.72
N ALA A 32 -37.31 -6.04 45.02
CA ALA A 32 -36.09 -5.56 45.69
C ALA A 32 -35.82 -6.28 47.03
N GLU A 33 -36.88 -6.74 47.69
CA GLU A 33 -36.82 -7.51 48.94
C GLU A 33 -36.33 -8.94 48.73
N GLN A 34 -36.70 -9.58 47.60
CA GLN A 34 -36.18 -10.89 47.20
C GLN A 34 -34.70 -10.83 46.79
N VAL A 35 -34.28 -9.79 46.05
CA VAL A 35 -32.85 -9.58 45.71
C VAL A 35 -32.02 -9.38 46.97
N ARG A 36 -32.53 -8.59 47.92
CA ARG A 36 -31.88 -8.36 49.21
C ARG A 36 -31.78 -9.65 50.05
N SER A 37 -32.85 -10.44 50.12
CA SER A 37 -32.85 -11.74 50.80
C SER A 37 -31.86 -12.73 50.16
N MET A 38 -31.72 -12.72 48.83
CA MET A 38 -30.75 -13.55 48.12
C MET A 38 -29.31 -13.13 48.44
N LEU A 39 -29.01 -11.83 48.40
CA LEU A 39 -27.71 -11.30 48.78
C LEU A 39 -27.37 -11.58 50.25
N GLU A 40 -28.35 -11.47 51.16
CA GLU A 40 -28.20 -11.81 52.58
C GLU A 40 -27.97 -13.32 52.82
N SER A 41 -28.47 -14.19 51.94
CA SER A 41 -28.19 -15.62 51.98
C SER A 41 -26.75 -15.95 51.53
N PHE A 42 -26.26 -15.25 50.49
CA PHE A 42 -24.90 -15.39 49.94
C PHE A 42 -23.83 -14.78 50.86
N ALA A 43 -24.21 -13.73 51.60
CA ALA A 43 -23.40 -12.99 52.54
C ALA A 43 -22.83 -13.82 53.72
N LYS A 44 -23.43 -14.97 54.06
CA LYS A 44 -23.11 -15.72 55.29
C LYS A 44 -21.63 -16.11 55.45
N ASN A 45 -20.87 -16.25 54.35
CA ASN A 45 -19.46 -16.67 54.39
C ASN A 45 -18.47 -15.67 53.75
N HIS A 46 -18.94 -14.54 53.21
CA HIS A 46 -18.11 -13.64 52.37
C HIS A 46 -18.22 -12.14 52.74
N VAL A 47 -18.90 -11.79 53.84
CA VAL A 47 -19.05 -10.38 54.26
C VAL A 47 -17.89 -9.90 55.11
N VAL A 48 -17.42 -8.70 54.80
CA VAL A 48 -16.48 -7.94 55.62
C VAL A 48 -17.25 -6.88 56.42
N THR A 49 -17.06 -6.87 57.74
CA THR A 49 -17.65 -5.86 58.63
C THR A 49 -16.69 -4.67 58.76
N LEU A 50 -17.19 -3.46 58.51
CA LEU A 50 -16.42 -2.23 58.44
C LEU A 50 -16.46 -1.48 59.77
N SER A 51 -15.28 -1.12 60.28
CA SER A 51 -15.16 -0.28 61.47
C SER A 51 -15.64 1.16 61.25
N ALA A 52 -15.87 1.90 62.33
CA ALA A 52 -16.21 3.33 62.28
C ALA A 52 -15.09 4.20 61.64
N LEU A 53 -13.84 3.74 61.67
CA LEU A 53 -12.68 4.45 61.11
C LEU A 53 -12.47 4.19 59.60
N THR A 54 -13.20 3.24 59.02
CA THR A 54 -13.08 2.88 57.61
C THR A 54 -13.68 3.97 56.71
N LYS A 55 -12.86 4.54 55.81
CA LYS A 55 -13.33 5.46 54.77
C LYS A 55 -14.13 4.68 53.74
N ARG A 56 -15.32 5.14 53.37
CA ARG A 56 -16.18 4.46 52.40
C ARG A 56 -17.03 5.43 51.61
N ARG A 57 -17.49 5.00 50.44
CA ARG A 57 -18.51 5.69 49.65
C ARG A 57 -19.46 4.66 49.06
N ILE A 58 -20.76 4.95 49.15
CA ILE A 58 -21.84 4.13 48.61
C ILE A 58 -22.52 4.93 47.50
N TYR A 59 -22.66 4.34 46.33
CA TYR A 59 -23.40 4.87 45.19
C TYR A 59 -24.80 4.28 45.21
N LYS A 60 -25.79 5.13 45.52
CA LYS A 60 -27.20 4.76 45.45
C LYS A 60 -27.69 4.92 44.01
N ASP A 61 -28.60 4.04 43.58
CA ASP A 61 -29.26 4.10 42.27
C ASP A 61 -28.27 4.10 41.08
N PHE A 62 -27.27 3.22 41.14
CA PHE A 62 -26.30 3.06 40.05
C PHE A 62 -27.00 2.54 38.78
N PRO A 63 -26.79 3.14 37.59
CA PRO A 63 -27.49 2.73 36.38
C PRO A 63 -27.25 1.26 36.00
N ASN A 64 -28.28 0.59 35.47
CA ASN A 64 -28.27 -0.82 35.07
C ASN A 64 -27.96 -1.81 36.21
N VAL A 65 -28.12 -1.39 37.47
CA VAL A 65 -28.04 -2.24 38.66
C VAL A 65 -29.45 -2.44 39.24
N PRO A 66 -29.84 -3.66 39.65
CA PRO A 66 -31.15 -3.91 40.23
C PRO A 66 -31.44 -3.06 41.48
N GLN A 67 -32.70 -2.65 41.65
CA GLN A 67 -33.13 -1.93 42.85
C GLN A 67 -32.88 -2.79 44.11
N GLY A 68 -32.26 -2.18 45.13
CA GLY A 68 -31.88 -2.86 46.37
C GLY A 68 -30.40 -3.27 46.45
N VAL A 69 -29.64 -3.17 45.36
CA VAL A 69 -28.18 -3.40 45.34
C VAL A 69 -27.44 -2.07 45.40
N SER A 70 -26.57 -1.89 46.39
CA SER A 70 -25.76 -0.66 46.54
C SER A 70 -24.29 -0.95 46.26
N LEU A 71 -23.71 -0.34 45.24
CA LEU A 71 -22.29 -0.49 44.91
C LEU A 71 -21.46 0.57 45.61
N GLY A 72 -20.19 0.30 45.87
CA GLY A 72 -19.31 1.28 46.49
C GLY A 72 -17.89 0.81 46.71
N TRP A 73 -17.12 1.62 47.43
CA TRP A 73 -15.76 1.29 47.84
C TRP A 73 -15.53 1.50 49.34
N ALA A 74 -14.62 0.73 49.92
CA ALA A 74 -14.19 0.83 51.31
C ALA A 74 -12.66 0.72 51.44
N GLN A 75 -12.04 1.65 52.18
CA GLN A 75 -10.61 1.66 52.47
C GLN A 75 -10.37 1.38 53.96
N LEU A 76 -9.74 0.24 54.25
CA LEU A 76 -9.42 -0.20 55.60
C LEU A 76 -8.22 0.59 56.16
N PRO A 77 -8.25 1.04 57.43
CA PRO A 77 -7.12 1.76 58.05
C PRO A 77 -5.81 0.97 58.12
N GLU A 78 -5.91 -0.35 58.27
CA GLU A 78 -4.78 -1.29 58.43
C GLU A 78 -3.80 -1.29 57.25
N ARG A 79 -4.22 -0.83 56.07
CA ARG A 79 -3.40 -0.80 54.85
C ARG A 79 -2.62 0.50 54.62
N GLN A 80 -2.63 1.45 55.56
CA GLN A 80 -1.94 2.75 55.47
C GLN A 80 -2.15 3.51 54.13
N GLY A 81 -3.26 3.24 53.42
CA GLY A 81 -3.55 3.87 52.13
C GLY A 81 -3.15 3.10 50.87
N GLN A 82 -2.57 1.90 50.97
CA GLN A 82 -2.07 1.07 49.84
C GLN A 82 -3.15 0.43 48.93
N GLY A 83 -4.40 0.91 48.98
CA GLY A 83 -5.51 0.47 48.13
C GLY A 83 -6.87 0.47 48.84
N PHE A 84 -7.89 -0.07 48.19
CA PHE A 84 -9.28 -0.12 48.69
C PHE A 84 -10.10 -1.24 48.03
N MET A 85 -11.11 -1.74 48.74
CA MET A 85 -12.03 -2.78 48.25
C MET A 85 -13.16 -2.16 47.47
N LEU A 86 -13.58 -2.84 46.39
CA LEU A 86 -14.78 -2.55 45.62
C LEU A 86 -15.81 -3.66 45.90
N GLY A 87 -17.07 -3.31 46.12
CA GLY A 87 -18.05 -4.34 46.46
C GLY A 87 -19.50 -3.89 46.58
N ILE A 88 -20.34 -4.84 46.94
CA ILE A 88 -21.78 -4.65 47.17
C ILE A 88 -22.01 -4.39 48.66
N PHE A 89 -22.61 -3.26 49.00
CA PHE A 89 -22.98 -2.89 50.37
C PHE A 89 -24.36 -3.43 50.70
N LEU A 90 -24.45 -4.18 51.80
CA LEU A 90 -25.72 -4.64 52.38
C LEU A 90 -26.33 -3.56 53.29
N ASP A 91 -25.47 -2.78 53.94
CA ASP A 91 -25.76 -1.58 54.72
C ASP A 91 -24.49 -0.74 54.89
N ALA A 92 -24.52 0.30 55.73
CA ALA A 92 -23.37 1.19 55.93
C ALA A 92 -22.15 0.51 56.57
N GLN A 93 -22.26 -0.68 57.16
CA GLN A 93 -21.20 -1.37 57.90
C GLN A 93 -20.84 -2.74 57.32
N ARG A 94 -21.60 -3.29 56.38
CA ARG A 94 -21.35 -4.62 55.78
C ARG A 94 -21.17 -4.52 54.27
N ILE A 95 -20.04 -5.05 53.77
CA ILE A 95 -19.72 -5.12 52.34
C ILE A 95 -19.42 -6.57 51.93
N ILE A 96 -19.90 -6.97 50.76
CA ILE A 96 -19.45 -8.16 50.03
C ILE A 96 -18.36 -7.69 49.05
N PRO A 97 -17.08 -7.99 49.31
CA PRO A 97 -16.00 -7.51 48.47
C PRO A 97 -16.00 -8.30 47.14
N LEU A 98 -15.99 -7.57 46.02
CA LEU A 98 -15.96 -8.11 44.66
C LEU A 98 -14.54 -8.10 44.08
N SER A 99 -13.78 -7.04 44.37
CA SER A 99 -12.43 -6.85 43.84
C SER A 99 -11.63 -5.89 44.72
N TYR A 100 -10.32 -5.84 44.49
CA TYR A 100 -9.39 -4.96 45.18
C TYR A 100 -8.71 -4.00 44.20
N ALA A 101 -8.64 -2.71 44.52
CA ALA A 101 -8.00 -1.68 43.71
C ALA A 101 -6.75 -1.12 44.40
N ASP A 102 -5.66 -0.96 43.67
CA ASP A 102 -4.40 -0.41 44.17
C ASP A 102 -4.30 1.12 43.97
N THR A 103 -3.13 1.70 44.25
CA THR A 103 -2.84 3.13 44.02
C THR A 103 -2.21 3.43 42.66
N GLN A 104 -1.87 2.40 41.87
CA GLN A 104 -1.21 2.53 40.57
C GLN A 104 -2.19 2.51 39.40
N GLY A 105 -3.44 2.11 39.63
CA GLY A 105 -4.48 2.11 38.62
C GLY A 105 -5.03 0.74 38.30
N HIS A 106 -4.71 -0.29 39.09
CA HIS A 106 -5.06 -1.68 38.81
C HIS A 106 -6.15 -2.20 39.73
N VAL A 107 -6.95 -3.14 39.22
CA VAL A 107 -7.98 -3.87 39.96
C VAL A 107 -7.80 -5.37 39.77
N PHE A 108 -7.91 -6.12 40.87
CA PHE A 108 -7.66 -7.55 40.97
C PHE A 108 -8.92 -8.29 41.45
N THR A 109 -9.12 -9.52 40.98
CA THR A 109 -10.28 -10.37 41.32
C THR A 109 -10.30 -10.82 42.78
N GLU A 110 -9.14 -10.95 43.43
CA GLU A 110 -9.08 -11.37 44.82
C GLU A 110 -9.46 -10.24 45.77
N ALA A 111 -10.69 -10.31 46.27
CA ALA A 111 -11.28 -9.32 47.16
C ALA A 111 -10.86 -9.50 48.64
N ARG A 112 -9.79 -10.24 48.92
CA ARG A 112 -9.32 -10.52 50.30
C ARG A 112 -8.68 -9.28 50.94
N PRO A 113 -8.92 -9.03 52.25
CA PRO A 113 -8.35 -7.88 52.97
C PRO A 113 -6.82 -7.81 52.97
N MET A 114 -6.12 -8.92 52.67
CA MET A 114 -4.66 -9.11 52.70
C MET A 114 -4.10 -9.74 51.39
N HIS A 115 -4.67 -9.43 50.23
CA HIS A 115 -4.12 -9.85 48.92
C HIS A 115 -2.79 -9.14 48.59
N ASP A 116 -1.79 -9.91 48.15
CA ASP A 116 -0.49 -9.46 47.63
C ASP A 116 -0.63 -9.18 46.13
N THR A 117 -0.41 -7.92 45.75
CA THR A 117 -0.55 -7.47 44.36
C THR A 117 0.72 -7.65 43.53
N HIS A 118 1.83 -8.11 44.11
CA HIS A 118 3.10 -8.27 43.38
C HIS A 118 3.10 -9.40 42.36
N THR A 119 2.32 -10.47 42.60
CA THR A 119 2.27 -11.67 41.74
C THR A 119 0.90 -11.86 41.06
N ALA A 120 -0.08 -11.03 41.40
CA ALA A 120 -1.43 -11.12 40.85
C ALA A 120 -1.54 -10.34 39.55
N GLU A 121 -2.25 -10.91 38.57
CA GLU A 121 -2.50 -10.20 37.33
C GLU A 121 -3.76 -9.32 37.43
N PRO A 122 -3.72 -8.09 36.92
CA PRO A 122 -4.87 -7.20 36.95
C PRO A 122 -5.95 -7.65 35.95
N VAL A 123 -7.20 -7.56 36.37
CA VAL A 123 -8.37 -7.77 35.49
C VAL A 123 -8.92 -6.47 34.92
N PHE A 124 -8.51 -5.33 35.47
CA PHE A 124 -8.93 -4.01 35.00
C PHE A 124 -7.86 -2.98 35.36
N ALA A 125 -7.60 -2.03 34.47
CA ALA A 125 -6.55 -1.03 34.68
C ALA A 125 -6.83 0.32 34.01
N PHE A 126 -6.28 1.38 34.62
CA PHE A 126 -6.08 2.69 33.98
C PHE A 126 -4.70 2.73 33.36
N VAL A 127 -4.63 2.95 32.05
CA VAL A 127 -3.39 3.06 31.29
C VAL A 127 -3.25 4.50 30.81
N LYS A 128 -2.12 5.15 31.11
CA LYS A 128 -1.85 6.50 30.57
C LYS A 128 -1.63 6.38 29.06
N ASP A 129 -2.21 7.31 28.31
CA ASP A 129 -2.06 7.38 26.86
C ASP A 129 -1.11 8.53 26.48
N HIS A 130 -1.57 9.78 26.60
CA HIS A 130 -0.77 10.96 26.28
C HIS A 130 -1.02 12.13 27.23
N ASP A 131 -0.09 13.09 27.25
CA ASP A 131 -0.28 14.39 27.89
C ASP A 131 -0.72 15.41 26.83
N GLY A 132 -1.61 16.33 27.20
CA GLY A 132 -2.16 17.31 26.27
C GLY A 132 -2.67 18.57 26.96
N VAL A 133 -3.21 19.48 26.15
CA VAL A 133 -3.78 20.74 26.63
C VAL A 133 -5.17 20.90 26.01
N LEU A 134 -6.20 21.04 26.85
CA LEU A 134 -7.58 21.22 26.40
C LEU A 134 -8.20 22.50 26.97
N PRO A 135 -9.13 23.15 26.24
CA PRO A 135 -9.92 24.25 26.76
C PRO A 135 -10.78 23.82 27.95
N ASP A 136 -10.96 24.72 28.93
CA ASP A 136 -11.85 24.49 30.06
C ASP A 136 -13.30 24.35 29.57
N SER A 137 -13.84 23.13 29.64
CA SER A 137 -15.11 22.75 29.05
C SER A 137 -15.98 21.90 30.00
N SER A 138 -17.19 21.55 29.56
CA SER A 138 -18.10 20.65 30.27
C SER A 138 -17.54 19.23 30.49
N ARG A 139 -16.40 18.89 29.86
CA ARG A 139 -15.67 17.64 30.09
C ARG A 139 -15.07 17.56 31.49
N PHE A 140 -14.77 18.69 32.14
CA PHE A 140 -14.16 18.73 33.49
C PHE A 140 -15.11 19.13 34.62
N SER A 141 -16.27 19.72 34.30
CA SER A 141 -17.22 20.25 35.29
C SER A 141 -18.67 20.19 34.80
N SER A 142 -19.60 19.86 35.71
CA SER A 142 -21.04 19.87 35.43
C SER A 142 -21.67 21.27 35.40
N ARG A 143 -20.93 22.33 35.73
CA ARG A 143 -21.41 23.72 35.67
C ARG A 143 -20.93 24.38 34.38
N MET A 144 -21.85 24.57 33.43
CA MET A 144 -21.68 25.57 32.36
C MET A 144 -21.53 26.96 32.98
N PRO A 145 -20.65 27.84 32.48
CA PRO A 145 -20.86 29.28 32.61
C PRO A 145 -22.19 29.60 31.91
N TYR A 146 -23.16 30.08 32.67
CA TYR A 146 -24.49 30.38 32.15
C TYR A 146 -24.41 31.50 31.09
N GLY A 147 -24.86 31.19 29.87
CA GLY A 147 -25.14 32.18 28.82
C GLY A 147 -23.99 32.57 27.90
N LYS A 148 -23.77 31.81 26.81
CA LYS A 148 -23.36 32.35 25.51
C LYS A 148 -23.89 31.42 24.41
N THR A 149 -24.81 31.96 23.62
CA THR A 149 -25.36 31.39 22.39
C THR A 149 -24.25 31.14 21.38
N MET A 150 -24.42 30.14 20.50
CA MET A 150 -23.56 29.93 19.33
C MET A 150 -23.34 31.24 18.57
N GLY A 151 -22.07 31.60 18.36
CA GLY A 151 -21.67 32.73 17.52
C GLY A 151 -20.64 33.63 18.21
N LYS A 152 -19.43 33.63 17.65
CA LYS A 152 -18.19 34.32 18.07
C LYS A 152 -17.33 33.56 19.08
N GLN A 153 -16.15 33.14 18.58
CA GLN A 153 -14.99 32.72 19.36
C GLN A 153 -14.83 33.66 20.56
N ALA A 154 -14.94 33.10 21.77
CA ALA A 154 -14.62 33.82 22.98
C ALA A 154 -13.10 33.83 23.13
N ASP A 155 -12.52 34.97 22.78
CA ASP A 155 -11.18 35.38 23.18
C ASP A 155 -11.02 35.16 24.70
N GLY A 156 -10.15 34.23 25.10
CA GLY A 156 -9.84 33.93 26.50
C GLY A 156 -10.33 32.60 27.10
N THR A 157 -10.50 31.52 26.32
CA THR A 157 -10.78 30.18 26.90
C THR A 157 -9.54 29.69 27.65
N ARG A 158 -9.62 29.54 28.98
CA ARG A 158 -8.49 29.10 29.81
C ARG A 158 -8.10 27.66 29.45
N LEU A 159 -6.89 27.48 28.95
CA LEU A 159 -6.34 26.16 28.66
C LEU A 159 -5.95 25.42 29.95
N ARG A 160 -6.19 24.11 29.99
CA ARG A 160 -5.82 23.20 31.09
C ARG A 160 -4.85 22.15 30.59
N ALA A 161 -3.79 21.89 31.36
CA ALA A 161 -3.00 20.68 31.18
C ALA A 161 -3.86 19.46 31.57
N VAL A 162 -3.86 18.45 30.71
CA VAL A 162 -4.65 17.24 30.84
C VAL A 162 -3.78 16.03 30.57
N VAL A 163 -3.97 14.98 31.35
CA VAL A 163 -3.46 13.65 31.04
C VAL A 163 -4.63 12.82 30.56
N ALA A 164 -4.55 12.31 29.33
CA ALA A 164 -5.52 11.38 28.77
C ALA A 164 -5.04 9.94 29.01
N GLY A 165 -6.00 9.03 29.14
CA GLY A 165 -5.70 7.61 29.28
C GLY A 165 -6.87 6.71 28.96
N ASN A 166 -6.54 5.43 28.84
CA ASN A 166 -7.43 4.37 28.47
C ASN A 166 -7.85 3.54 29.69
N ILE A 167 -9.04 2.97 29.61
CA ILE A 167 -9.59 2.02 30.57
C ILE A 167 -9.62 0.66 29.88
N VAL A 168 -8.90 -0.30 30.44
CA VAL A 168 -8.80 -1.66 29.88
C VAL A 168 -9.31 -2.68 30.90
N GLY A 169 -9.90 -3.77 30.42
CA GLY A 169 -10.34 -4.88 31.26
C GLY A 169 -10.27 -6.22 30.56
N ARG A 170 -10.16 -7.29 31.35
CA ARG A 170 -9.90 -8.65 30.87
C ARG A 170 -11.18 -9.31 30.35
N GLY A 171 -11.15 -9.73 29.09
CA GLY A 171 -12.25 -10.47 28.45
C GLY A 171 -12.35 -11.92 28.93
N GLU A 172 -13.37 -12.63 28.44
CA GLU A 172 -13.55 -14.07 28.69
C GLU A 172 -12.41 -14.92 28.08
N ASP A 173 -11.75 -14.41 27.03
CA ASP A 173 -10.57 -14.99 26.40
C ASP A 173 -9.26 -14.75 27.17
N GLY A 174 -9.35 -14.10 28.34
CA GLY A 174 -8.21 -13.77 29.18
C GLY A 174 -7.37 -12.58 28.70
N ARG A 175 -7.71 -11.94 27.57
CA ARG A 175 -6.95 -10.81 27.01
C ARG A 175 -7.48 -9.48 27.53
N MET A 176 -6.62 -8.47 27.61
CA MET A 176 -7.05 -7.10 27.95
C MET A 176 -7.72 -6.44 26.73
N LEU A 177 -8.92 -5.95 26.94
CA LEU A 177 -9.75 -5.24 25.98
C LEU A 177 -9.84 -3.77 26.41
N TRP A 178 -9.83 -2.86 25.45
CA TRP A 178 -10.15 -1.46 25.71
C TRP A 178 -11.66 -1.29 25.92
N LEU A 179 -12.04 -0.56 26.96
CA LEU A 179 -13.43 -0.43 27.41
C LEU A 179 -13.96 1.01 27.36
N ALA A 180 -13.12 1.99 27.71
CA ALA A 180 -13.49 3.39 27.84
C ALA A 180 -12.23 4.27 27.95
N SER A 181 -12.40 5.58 28.13
CA SER A 181 -11.29 6.53 28.34
C SER A 181 -11.48 7.37 29.61
N TRP A 182 -10.39 8.00 30.06
CA TRP A 182 -10.38 8.93 31.18
C TRP A 182 -9.48 10.12 30.90
N LEU A 183 -9.86 11.26 31.47
CA LEU A 183 -9.06 12.48 31.49
C LEU A 183 -8.70 12.83 32.93
N LYS A 184 -7.52 13.38 33.16
CA LYS A 184 -7.09 13.89 34.46
C LYS A 184 -6.59 15.32 34.33
N SER A 185 -7.18 16.23 35.10
CA SER A 185 -6.69 17.61 35.26
C SER A 185 -6.80 18.04 36.71
N ALA A 186 -5.80 18.78 37.22
CA ALA A 186 -5.76 19.27 38.61
C ALA A 186 -6.09 18.19 39.67
N ASN A 187 -5.59 16.97 39.46
CA ASN A 187 -5.83 15.80 40.33
C ASN A 187 -7.33 15.45 40.50
N ARG A 188 -8.11 15.68 39.44
CA ARG A 188 -9.49 15.23 39.27
C ARG A 188 -9.61 14.47 37.97
N TYR A 189 -10.48 13.48 37.97
CA TYR A 189 -10.71 12.59 36.85
C TYR A 189 -12.08 12.82 36.24
N SER A 190 -12.15 12.70 34.92
CA SER A 190 -13.39 12.60 34.15
C SER A 190 -13.36 11.30 33.37
N LEU A 191 -14.47 10.56 33.37
CA LEU A 191 -14.63 9.31 32.63
C LEU A 191 -15.39 9.58 31.33
N GLU A 192 -14.91 9.07 30.21
CA GLU A 192 -15.49 9.29 28.89
C GLU A 192 -15.65 7.97 28.15
N GLN A 193 -16.49 7.96 27.11
CA GLN A 193 -16.71 6.78 26.27
C GLN A 193 -17.15 5.56 27.11
N LEU A 194 -18.15 5.76 27.98
CA LEU A 194 -18.70 4.69 28.82
C LEU A 194 -20.00 4.12 28.24
N ARG A 195 -20.09 2.78 28.19
CA ARG A 195 -21.31 2.05 27.85
C ARG A 195 -22.43 2.26 28.87
N THR A 196 -22.15 2.22 30.17
CA THR A 196 -23.21 2.49 31.16
C THR A 196 -23.62 3.97 31.14
N PRO A 197 -24.92 4.30 31.04
CA PRO A 197 -25.42 5.67 30.99
C PRO A 197 -25.33 6.38 32.36
N LEU A 198 -24.13 6.85 32.70
CA LEU A 198 -23.87 7.54 33.96
C LEU A 198 -24.30 9.02 33.92
N PRO A 199 -24.91 9.54 35.00
CA PRO A 199 -25.13 10.97 35.16
C PRO A 199 -23.81 11.74 35.40
N ALA A 200 -23.80 13.04 35.09
CA ALA A 200 -22.58 13.87 35.10
C ALA A 200 -21.82 13.90 36.44
N ASN A 201 -22.52 13.75 37.56
CA ASN A 201 -21.96 13.69 38.91
C ASN A 201 -21.18 12.40 39.23
N LEU A 202 -21.41 11.33 38.46
CA LEU A 202 -20.63 10.10 38.52
C LEU A 202 -19.56 10.06 37.43
N ARG A 203 -19.49 11.08 36.57
CA ARG A 203 -18.62 11.10 35.41
C ARG A 203 -17.48 12.11 35.50
N THR A 204 -17.74 13.28 36.08
CA THR A 204 -16.80 14.43 36.08
C THR A 204 -16.37 14.83 37.49
N ASN A 205 -15.22 15.51 37.61
CA ASN A 205 -14.67 16.02 38.87
C ASN A 205 -14.49 14.94 39.96
N LEU A 206 -14.07 13.74 39.57
CA LEU A 206 -13.93 12.60 40.45
C LEU A 206 -12.55 12.60 41.13
N ARG A 207 -12.49 12.13 42.38
CA ARG A 207 -11.22 11.78 43.03
C ARG A 207 -10.81 10.39 42.57
N TYR A 208 -9.52 10.06 42.63
CA TYR A 208 -8.97 8.78 42.17
C TYR A 208 -9.79 7.55 42.61
N ARG A 209 -10.13 7.43 43.91
CA ARG A 209 -10.91 6.28 44.42
C ARG A 209 -12.30 6.18 43.79
N ASP A 210 -12.94 7.33 43.59
CA ASP A 210 -14.27 7.37 42.99
C ASP A 210 -14.19 7.06 41.50
N ALA A 211 -13.21 7.64 40.80
CA ALA A 211 -12.97 7.39 39.38
C ALA A 211 -12.73 5.90 39.11
N MET A 212 -11.83 5.28 39.87
CA MET A 212 -11.52 3.85 39.74
C MET A 212 -12.73 2.97 40.06
N ALA A 213 -13.43 3.23 41.17
CA ALA A 213 -14.60 2.43 41.55
C ALA A 213 -15.74 2.56 40.52
N ILE A 214 -16.06 3.78 40.11
CA ILE A 214 -17.13 4.03 39.14
C ILE A 214 -16.75 3.44 37.78
N ALA A 215 -15.51 3.62 37.33
CA ALA A 215 -15.03 3.05 36.08
C ALA A 215 -15.06 1.51 36.09
N TYR A 216 -14.60 0.86 37.17
CA TYR A 216 -14.70 -0.59 37.31
C TYR A 216 -16.16 -1.05 37.24
N PHE A 217 -17.07 -0.39 37.95
CA PHE A 217 -18.48 -0.79 37.92
C PHE A 217 -19.15 -0.53 36.57
N ALA A 218 -18.92 0.63 35.95
CA ALA A 218 -19.59 1.05 34.72
C ALA A 218 -18.97 0.49 33.43
N ALA A 219 -17.66 0.32 33.38
CA ALA A 219 -16.97 -0.15 32.17
C ALA A 219 -16.75 -1.67 32.18
N TYR A 220 -16.66 -2.31 33.35
CA TYR A 220 -16.29 -3.72 33.47
C TYR A 220 -17.38 -4.58 34.12
N PHE A 221 -17.69 -4.34 35.40
CA PHE A 221 -18.58 -5.23 36.16
C PHE A 221 -20.01 -5.27 35.60
N VAL A 222 -20.67 -4.13 35.40
CA VAL A 222 -22.05 -4.09 34.87
C VAL A 222 -22.14 -4.68 33.45
N PRO A 223 -21.28 -4.29 32.48
CA PRO A 223 -21.27 -4.91 31.16
C PRO A 223 -21.02 -6.43 31.21
N GLN A 224 -20.13 -6.91 32.08
CA GLN A 224 -19.86 -8.34 32.26
C GLN A 224 -21.10 -9.10 32.79
N GLN A 225 -21.81 -8.54 33.77
CA GLN A 225 -23.05 -9.16 34.28
C GLN A 225 -24.18 -9.18 33.24
N LEU A 226 -24.14 -8.27 32.26
CA LEU A 226 -25.08 -8.24 31.14
C LEU A 226 -24.65 -9.12 29.96
N HIS A 227 -23.47 -9.76 30.04
CA HIS A 227 -22.81 -10.52 28.98
C HIS A 227 -22.55 -9.68 27.71
N VAL A 228 -22.24 -8.39 27.88
CA VAL A 228 -21.90 -7.46 26.79
C VAL A 228 -20.66 -6.66 27.18
N LEU A 229 -19.55 -7.36 27.48
CA LEU A 229 -18.27 -6.74 27.84
C LEU A 229 -17.52 -6.28 26.58
N ILE A 230 -17.98 -5.16 26.03
CA ILE A 230 -17.39 -4.49 24.86
C ILE A 230 -17.15 -3.02 25.18
N GLY A 231 -16.04 -2.45 24.73
CA GLY A 231 -15.81 -1.01 24.85
C GLY A 231 -16.79 -0.15 24.05
N TYR A 232 -16.80 1.16 24.28
CA TYR A 232 -17.70 2.13 23.63
C TYR A 232 -17.12 2.71 22.32
N GLY A 233 -17.96 2.91 21.29
CA GLY A 233 -17.57 3.68 20.10
C GLY A 233 -16.79 2.90 19.04
N SER A 234 -16.33 3.62 18.01
CA SER A 234 -15.71 3.07 16.79
C SER A 234 -14.40 2.30 17.00
N GLY A 235 -13.67 2.54 18.08
CA GLY A 235 -12.35 1.93 18.33
C GLY A 235 -12.37 0.39 18.36
N ASN A 236 -13.47 -0.23 18.80
CA ASN A 236 -13.62 -1.68 18.75
C ASN A 236 -13.84 -2.22 17.33
N ILE A 237 -14.57 -1.46 16.52
CA ILE A 237 -14.87 -1.82 15.13
C ILE A 237 -13.54 -1.87 14.36
N PHE A 238 -12.71 -0.83 14.46
CA PHE A 238 -11.39 -0.81 13.84
C PHE A 238 -10.46 -1.92 14.35
N ARG A 239 -10.49 -2.21 15.66
CA ARG A 239 -9.69 -3.31 16.21
C ARG A 239 -10.09 -4.67 15.66
N ARG A 240 -11.40 -4.93 15.47
CA ARG A 240 -11.88 -6.18 14.86
C ARG A 240 -11.51 -6.25 13.39
N LEU A 241 -11.72 -5.17 12.64
CA LEU A 241 -11.36 -5.09 11.21
C LEU A 241 -9.86 -5.40 10.97
N GLY A 242 -8.98 -5.04 11.91
CA GLY A 242 -7.55 -5.35 11.81
C GLY A 242 -7.14 -6.76 12.28
N ARG A 243 -8.06 -7.60 12.77
CA ARG A 243 -7.75 -8.90 13.41
C ARG A 243 -8.59 -10.07 12.93
N GLU A 244 -9.76 -9.80 12.37
CA GLU A 244 -10.75 -10.79 11.95
C GLU A 244 -11.00 -10.65 10.45
N ALA A 245 -11.58 -11.69 9.84
CA ALA A 245 -12.01 -11.62 8.45
C ALA A 245 -13.06 -10.50 8.27
N PRO A 246 -13.04 -9.72 7.17
CA PRO A 246 -13.71 -8.42 7.13
C PRO A 246 -15.24 -8.47 7.28
N LEU A 247 -15.93 -9.37 6.57
CA LEU A 247 -17.39 -9.49 6.65
C LEU A 247 -17.81 -10.00 8.04
N SER A 248 -17.08 -10.98 8.57
CA SER A 248 -17.26 -11.46 9.94
C SER A 248 -17.11 -10.33 10.97
N ALA A 249 -16.06 -9.50 10.83
CA ALA A 249 -15.79 -8.37 11.71
C ALA A 249 -16.93 -7.34 11.65
N ILE A 250 -17.40 -7.01 10.45
CA ILE A 250 -18.53 -6.09 10.21
C ILE A 250 -19.81 -6.62 10.89
N ARG A 251 -20.20 -7.86 10.57
CA ARG A 251 -21.44 -8.48 11.07
C ARG A 251 -21.44 -8.59 12.59
N ARG A 252 -20.31 -8.99 13.20
CA ARG A 252 -20.18 -9.04 14.68
C ARG A 252 -20.24 -7.65 15.30
N SER A 253 -19.58 -6.66 14.71
CA SER A 253 -19.62 -5.28 15.22
C SER A 253 -21.04 -4.70 15.25
N VAL A 254 -21.84 -4.99 14.22
CA VAL A 254 -23.25 -4.59 14.18
C VAL A 254 -24.09 -5.38 15.20
N ALA A 255 -23.85 -6.69 15.34
CA ALA A 255 -24.54 -7.52 16.33
C ALA A 255 -24.25 -7.06 17.78
N ASP A 256 -23.00 -6.70 18.08
CA ASP A 256 -22.56 -6.15 19.36
C ASP A 256 -23.27 -4.83 19.68
N THR A 257 -23.35 -3.94 18.69
CA THR A 257 -24.06 -2.66 18.78
C THR A 257 -25.53 -2.90 19.16
N ALA A 258 -26.22 -3.78 18.44
CA ALA A 258 -27.61 -4.14 18.72
C ALA A 258 -27.78 -4.87 20.08
N ALA A 259 -26.80 -5.64 20.52
CA ALA A 259 -26.82 -6.29 21.83
C ALA A 259 -26.71 -5.27 22.97
N ALA A 260 -25.82 -4.28 22.85
CA ALA A 260 -25.67 -3.21 23.82
C ALA A 260 -26.96 -2.39 23.97
N GLU A 261 -27.60 -1.99 22.85
CA GLU A 261 -28.87 -1.25 22.87
C GLU A 261 -29.99 -2.04 23.56
N ARG A 262 -30.15 -3.33 23.23
CA ARG A 262 -31.16 -4.20 23.85
C ARG A 262 -30.99 -4.35 25.37
N LYS A 263 -29.76 -4.21 25.87
CA LYS A 263 -29.44 -4.26 27.31
C LYS A 263 -29.49 -2.88 27.99
N GLY A 264 -29.90 -1.83 27.28
CA GLY A 264 -30.00 -0.48 27.81
C GLY A 264 -28.64 0.17 28.08
N LEU A 265 -27.59 -0.25 27.36
CA LEU A 265 -26.29 0.41 27.36
C LEU A 265 -26.25 1.49 26.27
N ARG A 266 -25.37 2.48 26.45
CA ARG A 266 -25.10 3.54 25.48
C ARG A 266 -24.39 2.99 24.25
N VAL A 267 -24.77 3.54 23.11
CA VAL A 267 -24.13 3.34 21.81
C VAL A 267 -23.80 4.71 21.24
N SER A 268 -22.61 4.83 20.63
CA SER A 268 -22.19 6.04 19.95
C SER A 268 -23.05 6.29 18.71
N GLY A 269 -23.32 7.55 18.39
CA GLY A 269 -23.96 7.90 17.11
C GLY A 269 -23.16 7.39 15.91
N LEU A 270 -21.84 7.28 16.03
CA LEU A 270 -20.97 6.76 14.98
C LEU A 270 -21.12 5.24 14.80
N GLU A 271 -21.37 4.46 15.86
CA GLU A 271 -21.65 3.02 15.76
C GLU A 271 -23.02 2.74 15.11
N GLN A 272 -24.02 3.56 15.44
CA GLN A 272 -25.32 3.51 14.78
C GLN A 272 -25.19 3.87 13.29
N PHE A 273 -24.38 4.88 12.98
CA PHE A 273 -24.08 5.26 11.60
C PHE A 273 -23.33 4.16 10.83
N PHE A 274 -22.37 3.46 11.47
CA PHE A 274 -21.72 2.29 10.88
C PHE A 274 -22.73 1.20 10.52
N THR A 275 -23.70 0.95 11.41
CA THR A 275 -24.78 -0.02 11.15
C THR A 275 -25.61 0.37 9.93
N ASP A 276 -25.88 1.66 9.74
CA ASP A 276 -26.59 2.16 8.57
C ASP A 276 -25.78 1.94 7.29
N LEU A 277 -24.50 2.31 7.27
CA LEU A 277 -23.62 2.15 6.12
C LEU A 277 -23.49 0.67 5.70
N MET A 278 -23.35 -0.24 6.66
CA MET A 278 -23.21 -1.67 6.37
C MET A 278 -24.54 -2.30 5.92
N SER A 279 -25.66 -1.81 6.43
CA SER A 279 -27.00 -2.22 5.97
C SER A 279 -27.30 -1.72 4.56
N GLU A 280 -26.85 -0.51 4.21
CA GLU A 280 -27.04 0.11 2.90
C GLU A 280 -26.45 -0.73 1.75
N VAL A 281 -25.35 -1.42 2.02
CA VAL A 281 -24.67 -2.30 1.08
C VAL A 281 -24.97 -3.77 1.33
N ASN A 282 -26.01 -4.13 2.10
CA ASN A 282 -26.36 -5.53 2.36
C ASN A 282 -25.23 -6.40 2.96
N ALA A 283 -24.27 -5.80 3.70
CA ALA A 283 -23.17 -6.53 4.33
C ALA A 283 -23.63 -7.54 5.40
N LEU A 284 -24.86 -7.38 5.88
CA LEU A 284 -25.44 -8.15 6.98
C LEU A 284 -26.13 -9.45 6.54
N THR A 285 -26.30 -9.64 5.24
CA THR A 285 -26.86 -10.86 4.62
C THR A 285 -25.79 -11.56 3.79
N PRO A 286 -25.93 -12.87 3.48
CA PRO A 286 -25.00 -13.56 2.61
C PRO A 286 -24.85 -12.87 1.24
N ILE A 287 -23.62 -12.67 0.78
CA ILE A 287 -23.28 -12.03 -0.51
C ILE A 287 -22.63 -13.07 -1.42
N ASN A 288 -23.20 -13.29 -2.60
CA ASN A 288 -22.67 -14.23 -3.57
C ASN A 288 -21.20 -13.89 -3.94
N GLY A 289 -20.33 -14.90 -4.01
CA GLY A 289 -18.91 -14.75 -4.33
C GLY A 289 -18.03 -14.11 -3.24
N LEU A 290 -18.61 -13.63 -2.12
CA LEU A 290 -17.85 -13.01 -1.02
C LEU A 290 -17.96 -13.76 0.33
N GLU A 291 -18.79 -14.81 0.41
CA GLU A 291 -18.89 -15.63 1.62
C GLU A 291 -17.65 -16.51 1.83
N ALA A 292 -17.46 -16.97 3.07
CA ALA A 292 -16.33 -17.82 3.41
C ALA A 292 -16.46 -19.22 2.79
N GLU A 293 -15.42 -19.63 2.06
CA GLU A 293 -15.26 -20.99 1.53
C GLU A 293 -14.19 -21.71 2.35
N HIS A 294 -14.49 -22.93 2.82
CA HIS A 294 -13.62 -23.69 3.73
C HIS A 294 -13.15 -22.92 4.98
N GLY A 295 -13.95 -21.93 5.43
CA GLY A 295 -13.66 -21.13 6.62
C GLY A 295 -12.80 -19.88 6.38
N ALA A 296 -12.43 -19.57 5.12
CA ALA A 296 -11.71 -18.36 4.76
C ALA A 296 -12.57 -17.45 3.89
N GLU A 297 -12.68 -16.17 4.25
CA GLU A 297 -13.30 -15.16 3.37
C GLU A 297 -12.35 -14.83 2.21
N PRO A 298 -12.85 -14.62 0.99
CA PRO A 298 -12.03 -14.30 -0.19
C PRO A 298 -11.42 -12.89 -0.11
N LEU A 299 -11.96 -12.03 0.76
CA LEU A 299 -11.50 -10.66 0.96
C LEU A 299 -10.50 -10.57 2.12
N ARG A 300 -9.40 -9.85 1.87
CA ARG A 300 -8.44 -9.41 2.87
C ARG A 300 -8.44 -7.90 2.95
N LEU A 301 -8.60 -7.35 4.15
CA LEU A 301 -8.56 -5.91 4.38
C LEU A 301 -7.13 -5.46 4.62
N THR A 302 -6.67 -4.48 3.85
CA THR A 302 -5.41 -3.77 4.08
C THR A 302 -5.68 -2.31 4.41
N THR A 303 -4.77 -1.68 5.16
CA THR A 303 -4.85 -0.24 5.48
C THR A 303 -3.61 0.43 4.91
N SER A 304 -3.82 1.47 4.09
CA SER A 304 -2.73 2.27 3.54
C SER A 304 -2.01 3.02 4.66
N PRO A 305 -0.69 2.84 4.82
CA PRO A 305 0.08 3.57 5.83
C PRO A 305 0.30 5.05 5.46
N LEU A 306 -0.08 5.49 4.25
CA LEU A 306 0.05 6.87 3.78
C LEU A 306 -1.24 7.67 3.96
N SER A 307 -2.35 7.10 3.48
CA SER A 307 -3.66 7.76 3.43
C SER A 307 -4.59 7.32 4.57
N ASP A 308 -4.22 6.32 5.37
CA ASP A 308 -5.10 5.64 6.35
C ASP A 308 -6.40 5.07 5.74
N THR A 309 -6.50 4.97 4.41
CA THR A 309 -7.66 4.38 3.74
C THR A 309 -7.57 2.86 3.75
N TYR A 310 -8.73 2.23 3.84
CA TYR A 310 -8.92 0.80 3.69
C TYR A 310 -9.01 0.41 2.21
N SER A 311 -8.41 -0.72 1.89
CA SER A 311 -8.53 -1.38 0.58
C SER A 311 -8.78 -2.88 0.75
N PHE A 312 -9.64 -3.46 -0.08
CA PHE A 312 -9.76 -4.91 -0.17
C PHE A 312 -8.78 -5.49 -1.20
N GLN A 313 -8.11 -6.56 -0.80
CA GLN A 313 -7.36 -7.47 -1.67
C GLN A 313 -8.09 -8.82 -1.74
N TRP A 314 -8.01 -9.52 -2.85
CA TRP A 314 -8.63 -10.84 -3.05
C TRP A 314 -7.66 -11.81 -3.73
N THR A 315 -7.74 -13.09 -3.37
CA THR A 315 -6.77 -14.12 -3.77
C THR A 315 -7.06 -14.74 -5.15
N HIS A 316 -8.33 -14.71 -5.59
CA HIS A 316 -8.80 -15.28 -6.85
C HIS A 316 -9.69 -14.27 -7.58
N GLY A 317 -9.86 -14.43 -8.90
CA GLY A 317 -10.77 -13.58 -9.67
C GLY A 317 -12.18 -13.58 -9.10
N LEU A 318 -12.72 -12.39 -8.82
CA LEU A 318 -14.10 -12.22 -8.33
C LEU A 318 -15.06 -11.99 -9.52
N PRO A 319 -16.29 -12.52 -9.45
CA PRO A 319 -17.39 -12.09 -10.32
C PRO A 319 -17.58 -10.56 -10.27
N PHE A 320 -18.04 -9.95 -11.37
CA PHE A 320 -18.12 -8.47 -11.47
C PHE A 320 -19.05 -7.85 -10.42
N ASP A 321 -20.17 -8.51 -10.10
CA ASP A 321 -21.10 -8.11 -9.04
C ASP A 321 -20.44 -8.15 -7.65
N ALA A 322 -19.70 -9.22 -7.35
CA ALA A 322 -18.93 -9.37 -6.11
C ALA A 322 -17.80 -8.33 -6.01
N ALA A 323 -17.11 -8.05 -7.11
CA ALA A 323 -16.08 -7.01 -7.18
C ALA A 323 -16.66 -5.60 -6.94
N LEU A 324 -17.79 -5.27 -7.58
CA LEU A 324 -18.46 -3.99 -7.38
C LEU A 324 -18.96 -3.85 -5.94
N GLN A 325 -19.48 -4.93 -5.39
CA GLN A 325 -19.93 -5.00 -4.02
C GLN A 325 -18.79 -4.83 -3.01
N SER A 326 -17.59 -5.37 -3.30
CA SER A 326 -16.37 -5.13 -2.53
C SER A 326 -15.99 -3.64 -2.53
N LEU A 327 -16.02 -2.96 -3.68
CA LEU A 327 -15.75 -1.51 -3.77
C LEU A 327 -16.77 -0.67 -2.98
N ARG A 328 -18.05 -1.07 -2.96
CA ARG A 328 -19.08 -0.41 -2.14
C ARG A 328 -18.83 -0.57 -0.64
N LEU A 329 -18.42 -1.77 -0.21
CA LEU A 329 -18.03 -2.04 1.18
C LEU A 329 -16.79 -1.20 1.56
N GLU A 330 -15.77 -1.18 0.71
CA GLU A 330 -14.56 -0.37 0.88
C GLU A 330 -14.89 1.12 1.04
N GLY A 331 -15.70 1.66 0.12
CA GLY A 331 -16.17 3.04 0.16
C GLY A 331 -16.86 3.40 1.47
N ASN A 332 -17.73 2.52 1.97
CA ASN A 332 -18.43 2.73 3.24
C ASN A 332 -17.52 2.61 4.46
N LEU A 333 -16.52 1.73 4.45
CA LEU A 333 -15.51 1.67 5.51
C LEU A 333 -14.67 2.96 5.54
N ASN A 334 -14.30 3.50 4.39
CA ASN A 334 -13.53 4.74 4.31
C ASN A 334 -14.35 5.98 4.69
N ARG A 335 -15.63 6.03 4.32
CA ARG A 335 -16.59 7.05 4.81
C ARG A 335 -16.71 7.04 6.33
N PHE A 336 -16.91 5.86 6.91
CA PHE A 336 -16.92 5.66 8.36
C PHE A 336 -15.60 6.11 9.03
N ALA A 337 -14.47 5.74 8.44
CA ALA A 337 -13.14 6.15 8.91
C ALA A 337 -12.94 7.66 8.86
N ALA A 338 -13.39 8.33 7.81
CA ALA A 338 -13.29 9.78 7.64
C ALA A 338 -14.08 10.55 8.71
N VAL A 339 -15.32 10.13 9.00
CA VAL A 339 -16.12 10.71 10.10
C VAL A 339 -15.42 10.49 11.44
N SER A 340 -14.88 9.29 11.69
CA SER A 340 -14.15 9.00 12.92
C SER A 340 -12.92 9.89 13.08
N ALA A 341 -12.11 10.07 12.02
CA ALA A 341 -10.91 10.90 12.05
C ALA A 341 -11.25 12.37 12.34
N TRP A 342 -12.36 12.86 11.81
CA TRP A 342 -12.84 14.22 12.10
C TRP A 342 -13.30 14.38 13.56
N LEU A 343 -14.00 13.39 14.13
CA LEU A 343 -14.41 13.41 15.54
C LEU A 343 -13.21 13.31 16.49
N GLU A 344 -12.18 12.55 16.13
CA GLU A 344 -10.93 12.46 16.86
C GLU A 344 -10.15 13.78 16.83
N HIS A 345 -10.10 14.45 15.67
CA HIS A 345 -9.56 15.81 15.59
C HIS A 345 -10.27 16.75 16.56
N ASN A 346 -11.61 16.74 16.57
CA ASN A 346 -12.38 17.56 17.50
C ASN A 346 -12.05 17.22 18.96
N ASP A 347 -11.83 15.93 19.27
CA ASP A 347 -11.48 15.50 20.61
C ASP A 347 -10.14 16.08 21.09
N LEU A 348 -9.12 15.96 20.23
CA LEU A 348 -7.76 16.49 20.48
C LEU A 348 -7.74 18.01 20.63
N GLN A 349 -8.58 18.73 19.89
CA GLN A 349 -8.70 20.19 19.97
C GLN A 349 -9.69 20.66 21.06
N GLY A 350 -10.41 19.74 21.71
CA GLY A 350 -11.45 20.05 22.69
C GLY A 350 -12.71 20.71 22.09
N LEU A 351 -12.96 20.50 20.80
CA LEU A 351 -14.15 20.91 20.06
C LEU A 351 -15.30 19.90 20.23
N GLN A 352 -16.45 20.19 19.62
CA GLN A 352 -17.63 19.34 19.61
C GLN A 352 -18.24 19.29 18.21
N PRO A 353 -18.88 18.19 17.81
CA PRO A 353 -19.07 16.96 18.57
C PRO A 353 -17.82 16.07 18.58
N ILE A 354 -17.73 15.21 19.61
CA ILE A 354 -16.76 14.10 19.74
C ILE A 354 -17.51 12.76 19.78
N GLU A 355 -16.79 11.64 19.69
CA GLU A 355 -17.35 10.27 19.74
C GLU A 355 -18.33 10.03 20.92
N ASP A 356 -18.06 10.61 22.10
CA ASP A 356 -18.92 10.45 23.29
C ASP A 356 -20.26 11.23 23.18
N THR A 357 -20.38 12.15 22.22
CA THR A 357 -21.49 13.12 22.12
C THR A 357 -22.19 13.15 20.77
N VAL A 358 -21.55 12.63 19.72
CA VAL A 358 -22.08 12.65 18.36
C VAL A 358 -23.37 11.86 18.29
N THR A 359 -24.40 12.43 17.67
CA THR A 359 -25.63 11.70 17.35
C THR A 359 -25.50 10.99 16.00
N ARG A 360 -26.33 9.96 15.78
CA ARG A 360 -26.41 9.26 14.50
C ARG A 360 -26.64 10.22 13.32
N GLU A 361 -27.52 11.20 13.51
CA GLU A 361 -27.84 12.22 12.51
C GLU A 361 -26.64 13.14 12.25
N GLN A 362 -25.91 13.53 13.30
CA GLN A 362 -24.72 14.36 13.15
C GLN A 362 -23.62 13.61 12.38
N ALA A 363 -23.37 12.33 12.69
CA ALA A 363 -22.42 11.50 11.96
C ALA A 363 -22.78 11.42 10.47
N ALA A 364 -24.06 11.22 10.14
CA ALA A 364 -24.55 11.20 8.76
C ALA A 364 -24.40 12.55 8.03
N LEU A 365 -24.52 13.68 8.75
CA LEU A 365 -24.32 15.02 8.17
C LEU A 365 -22.84 15.33 7.92
N ILE A 366 -21.96 14.88 8.82
CA ILE A 366 -20.51 15.00 8.63
C ILE A 366 -20.09 14.19 7.40
N ASP A 367 -20.52 12.93 7.29
CA ASP A 367 -20.29 12.10 6.09
C ASP A 367 -20.78 12.79 4.80
N GLN A 368 -22.01 13.31 4.79
CA GLN A 368 -22.55 14.02 3.64
C GLN A 368 -21.72 15.26 3.27
N ALA A 369 -21.23 16.01 4.25
CA ALA A 369 -20.38 17.18 4.00
C ALA A 369 -19.04 16.78 3.39
N LEU A 370 -18.40 15.73 3.94
CA LEU A 370 -17.13 15.18 3.44
C LEU A 370 -17.27 14.59 2.03
N LEU A 371 -18.39 13.93 1.72
CA LEU A 371 -18.68 13.44 0.37
C LEU A 371 -18.98 14.58 -0.61
N ARG A 372 -19.71 15.62 -0.16
CA ARG A 372 -20.00 16.79 -0.99
C ARG A 372 -18.73 17.53 -1.35
N ASN A 373 -17.76 17.56 -0.43
CA ASN A 373 -16.49 18.21 -0.65
C ASN A 373 -15.33 17.36 -0.11
N PRO A 374 -14.73 16.52 -0.96
CA PRO A 374 -13.62 15.65 -0.56
C PRO A 374 -12.36 16.40 -0.15
N ALA A 375 -12.19 17.68 -0.52
CA ALA A 375 -11.00 18.47 -0.17
C ALA A 375 -10.83 18.65 1.36
N LEU A 376 -11.92 18.59 2.13
CA LEU A 376 -11.94 18.85 3.57
C LEU A 376 -11.05 17.92 4.41
N LEU A 377 -10.83 16.69 3.94
CA LEU A 377 -9.97 15.70 4.60
C LEU A 377 -8.98 15.05 3.63
N ALA A 378 -8.88 15.54 2.40
CA ALA A 378 -8.03 14.97 1.35
C ALA A 378 -6.57 14.86 1.79
N LEU A 379 -6.04 15.88 2.48
CA LEU A 379 -4.69 15.89 3.06
C LEU A 379 -4.72 16.41 4.51
N GLY A 380 -3.76 15.98 5.33
CA GLY A 380 -3.49 16.55 6.67
C GLY A 380 -4.51 16.25 7.79
N ALA A 381 -5.41 15.27 7.62
CA ALA A 381 -6.24 14.75 8.70
C ALA A 381 -5.39 14.00 9.75
N PRO A 382 -5.79 13.98 11.05
CA PRO A 382 -5.06 13.20 12.05
C PRO A 382 -4.96 11.73 11.63
N SER A 383 -3.78 11.16 11.79
CA SER A 383 -3.57 9.76 11.46
C SER A 383 -4.17 8.86 12.53
N ARG A 384 -5.04 7.92 12.16
CA ARG A 384 -5.58 6.91 13.10
C ARG A 384 -4.51 5.92 13.55
N LEU A 385 -3.45 5.77 12.77
CA LEU A 385 -2.29 4.94 13.08
C LEU A 385 -1.29 5.61 14.06
N GLY A 386 -1.61 6.79 14.60
CA GLY A 386 -0.74 7.49 15.56
C GLY A 386 0.51 8.14 14.96
N GLN A 387 0.62 8.21 13.62
CA GLN A 387 1.67 8.98 12.97
C GLN A 387 1.35 10.47 13.09
N GLN A 388 2.13 11.22 13.87
CA GLN A 388 2.04 12.68 13.84
C GLN A 388 2.58 13.17 12.50
N ASP A 389 1.72 13.25 11.49
CA ASP A 389 2.09 13.95 10.26
C ASP A 389 2.16 15.44 10.59
N GLN A 390 3.31 16.07 10.34
CA GLN A 390 3.53 17.52 10.55
C GLN A 390 2.79 18.37 9.50
N LEU A 391 1.94 17.75 8.69
CA LEU A 391 1.10 18.34 7.65
C LEU A 391 -0.31 18.69 8.15
N GLN A 392 -0.51 18.77 9.47
CA GLN A 392 -1.81 19.12 10.06
C GLN A 392 -2.26 20.53 9.63
N HIS A 393 -3.44 20.60 9.01
CA HIS A 393 -4.08 21.86 8.64
C HIS A 393 -4.56 22.63 9.89
N GLU A 394 -4.53 23.96 9.80
CA GLU A 394 -5.26 24.82 10.73
C GLU A 394 -6.75 24.75 10.35
N TYR A 395 -7.54 24.23 11.28
CA TYR A 395 -8.89 23.68 11.10
C TYR A 395 -9.90 24.48 10.24
N VAL A 396 -10.75 23.74 9.51
CA VAL A 396 -11.98 24.26 8.90
C VAL A 396 -13.26 23.56 9.38
N ASP A 397 -14.30 24.35 9.63
CA ASP A 397 -15.64 23.88 10.05
C ASP A 397 -16.34 23.14 8.90
N VAL A 398 -16.18 21.82 8.86
CA VAL A 398 -16.72 20.91 7.81
C VAL A 398 -18.21 21.10 7.53
N LEU A 399 -19.01 21.53 8.51
CA LEU A 399 -20.46 21.73 8.33
C LEU A 399 -20.82 23.10 7.74
N ARG A 400 -19.87 24.02 7.66
CA ARG A 400 -20.08 25.39 7.16
C ARG A 400 -19.20 25.77 5.98
N GLU A 401 -18.23 24.95 5.64
CA GLU A 401 -17.30 25.24 4.55
C GLU A 401 -17.82 24.75 3.20
N ASP A 402 -17.73 25.62 2.20
CA ASP A 402 -18.05 25.37 0.79
C ASP A 402 -16.84 24.85 -0.03
N GLY A 403 -15.73 24.57 0.65
CA GLY A 403 -14.47 24.08 0.05
C GLY A 403 -13.53 25.14 -0.45
N PHE A 404 -13.83 26.40 -0.18
CA PHE A 404 -12.98 27.52 -0.53
C PHE A 404 -11.63 27.49 0.19
N LEU A 405 -11.59 27.31 1.52
CA LEU A 405 -10.34 27.32 2.27
C LEU A 405 -9.56 26.03 1.98
N ALA A 406 -10.25 24.89 2.00
CA ALA A 406 -9.66 23.58 1.78
C ALA A 406 -8.88 23.46 0.47
N ILE A 407 -9.39 23.98 -0.65
CA ILE A 407 -8.65 23.88 -1.92
C ILE A 407 -7.42 24.79 -1.98
N ASN A 408 -7.50 26.00 -1.40
CA ASN A 408 -6.38 26.93 -1.35
C ASN A 408 -5.28 26.40 -0.40
N ASP A 409 -5.68 25.82 0.72
CA ASP A 409 -4.80 25.12 1.64
C ASP A 409 -4.06 23.95 0.98
N ILE A 410 -4.74 23.19 0.11
CA ILE A 410 -4.13 22.09 -0.67
C ILE A 410 -3.04 22.64 -1.60
N ILE A 411 -3.28 23.78 -2.26
CA ILE A 411 -2.30 24.43 -3.15
C ILE A 411 -1.05 24.84 -2.36
N GLU A 412 -1.23 25.48 -1.20
CA GLU A 412 -0.11 25.88 -0.34
C GLU A 412 0.64 24.68 0.26
N LEU A 413 -0.09 23.64 0.64
CA LEU A 413 0.48 22.40 1.16
C LEU A 413 1.34 21.70 0.09
N ALA A 414 0.88 21.67 -1.16
CA ALA A 414 1.62 21.08 -2.26
C ALA A 414 2.98 21.76 -2.42
N GLY A 415 3.01 23.08 -2.43
CA GLY A 415 4.27 23.84 -2.50
C GLY A 415 5.19 23.56 -1.31
N ARG A 416 4.65 23.46 -0.09
CA ARG A 416 5.43 23.08 1.11
C ARG A 416 6.00 21.67 1.02
N ILE A 417 5.25 20.70 0.49
CA ILE A 417 5.73 19.32 0.30
C ILE A 417 6.85 19.29 -0.72
N THR A 418 6.68 19.91 -1.88
CA THR A 418 7.73 19.98 -2.90
C THR A 418 8.98 20.69 -2.40
N ALA A 419 8.82 21.80 -1.66
CA ALA A 419 9.95 22.51 -1.07
C ALA A 419 10.75 21.65 -0.07
N ARG A 420 10.09 20.76 0.69
CA ARG A 420 10.79 19.80 1.57
C ARG A 420 11.57 18.76 0.77
N PHE A 421 11.01 18.25 -0.32
CA PHE A 421 11.73 17.36 -1.23
C PHE A 421 12.95 18.07 -1.83
N ALA A 422 12.79 19.31 -2.30
CA ALA A 422 13.88 20.12 -2.83
C ALA A 422 14.99 20.37 -1.78
N GLN A 423 14.61 20.65 -0.52
CA GLN A 423 15.59 20.84 0.58
C GLN A 423 16.35 19.55 0.90
N ALA A 424 15.65 18.43 1.08
CA ALA A 424 16.28 17.13 1.32
C ALA A 424 17.22 16.75 0.16
N ASP A 425 16.82 17.09 -1.06
CA ASP A 425 17.59 16.85 -2.27
C ASP A 425 18.83 17.75 -2.39
N THR A 426 18.78 19.00 -1.92
CA THR A 426 19.98 19.86 -1.80
C THR A 426 20.94 19.42 -0.68
N ASP A 427 20.40 18.94 0.44
CA ASP A 427 21.20 18.45 1.58
C ASP A 427 21.99 17.18 1.19
N MET A 428 21.38 16.31 0.39
CA MET A 428 22.03 15.11 -0.15
C MET A 428 23.11 15.45 -1.19
N ALA A 429 22.95 16.55 -1.94
CA ALA A 429 23.95 17.02 -2.91
C ALA A 429 25.16 17.74 -2.27
N SER A 430 25.11 18.09 -0.98
CA SER A 430 26.18 18.83 -0.28
C SER A 430 26.68 18.14 1.01
N PRO A 431 27.37 16.98 0.94
CA PRO A 431 27.88 16.32 2.15
C PRO A 431 29.09 17.04 2.80
N GLU A 432 29.74 17.96 2.08
CA GLU A 432 31.01 18.57 2.53
C GLU A 432 30.82 20.01 3.04
N SER A 433 30.46 20.17 4.32
CA SER A 433 30.87 21.36 5.10
C SER A 433 30.89 21.19 6.63
N ASN A 434 30.36 20.09 7.19
CA ASN A 434 30.35 19.88 8.65
C ASN A 434 31.33 18.79 9.10
N GLY A 435 32.61 18.98 8.78
CA GLY A 435 33.65 17.99 9.06
C GLY A 435 35.01 18.56 9.41
N ASN A 436 35.12 19.64 10.21
CA ASN A 436 36.37 19.90 10.93
C ASN A 436 36.24 20.90 12.10
N GLU A 437 35.83 20.45 13.29
CA GLU A 437 36.27 21.10 14.54
C GLU A 437 36.61 20.05 15.60
N GLY A 438 37.89 19.68 15.65
CA GLY A 438 38.50 19.06 16.83
C GLY A 438 38.62 20.09 17.98
N PRO A 439 38.70 19.65 19.24
CA PRO A 439 38.55 20.53 20.40
C PRO A 439 39.84 21.31 20.65
N ARG A 440 39.90 22.58 20.22
CA ARG A 440 40.94 23.51 20.68
C ARG A 440 40.38 24.49 21.70
N LYS A 441 40.74 24.23 22.95
CA LYS A 441 40.71 25.18 24.06
C LYS A 441 41.57 26.39 23.71
N SER A 442 41.00 27.59 23.72
CA SER A 442 41.72 28.79 24.12
C SER A 442 40.78 29.82 24.73
N THR A 443 40.99 30.00 26.03
CA THR A 443 40.45 30.97 26.95
C THR A 443 40.68 32.41 26.48
N THR A 444 39.67 33.29 26.53
CA THR A 444 39.76 34.64 27.12
C THR A 444 38.37 35.11 27.53
N GLN A 445 38.30 35.66 28.74
CA GLN A 445 37.12 36.04 29.51
C GLN A 445 36.51 37.38 29.10
N GLN A 446 35.27 37.59 29.57
CA GLN A 446 34.66 38.86 30.02
C GLN A 446 34.23 39.84 28.91
N THR A 447 33.00 40.35 28.86
CA THR A 447 32.16 40.87 29.97
C THR A 447 30.70 40.98 29.51
N LEU A 448 29.79 40.83 30.49
CA LEU A 448 28.37 41.16 30.39
C LEU A 448 28.17 42.69 30.33
N HIS A 449 27.27 43.16 29.46
CA HIS A 449 26.36 44.26 29.79
C HIS A 449 25.12 44.26 28.87
N ASP A 450 23.96 44.36 29.51
CA ASP A 450 22.62 44.59 28.97
C ASP A 450 22.56 45.75 27.96
N ASP A 451 21.79 45.60 26.88
CA ASP A 451 20.62 46.47 26.70
C ASP A 451 19.62 45.95 25.65
N ARG A 452 18.34 46.09 25.99
CA ARG A 452 17.18 45.72 25.17
C ARG A 452 16.91 46.80 24.12
N SER A 453 16.89 46.43 22.83
CA SER A 453 16.05 47.12 21.84
C SER A 453 15.78 46.25 20.61
N ASN A 454 14.50 45.85 20.47
CA ASN A 454 13.76 45.54 19.25
C ASN A 454 14.53 45.21 17.96
N SER A 455 14.53 43.92 17.60
CA SER A 455 14.20 43.52 16.22
C SER A 455 13.52 42.15 16.24
N THR A 456 12.19 42.17 16.16
CA THR A 456 11.40 41.05 15.65
C THR A 456 11.80 40.82 14.20
N ALA A 457 12.79 39.95 13.98
CA ALA A 457 13.04 39.39 12.66
C ALA A 457 12.11 38.19 12.51
N GLU A 458 11.05 38.38 11.72
CA GLU A 458 10.17 37.31 11.26
C GLU A 458 10.99 36.21 10.56
N PRO A 459 10.69 34.92 10.78
CA PRO A 459 11.29 33.83 10.03
C PRO A 459 10.60 33.75 8.65
N GLY A 460 10.95 34.64 7.74
CA GLY A 460 10.20 34.79 6.50
C GLY A 460 10.95 35.49 5.37
N GLN A 461 12.24 35.18 5.16
CA GLN A 461 12.96 35.53 3.94
C GLN A 461 14.33 34.83 3.89
N ARG A 462 14.34 33.52 3.58
CA ARG A 462 15.53 32.82 3.10
C ARG A 462 15.28 32.40 1.65
N ASN A 463 16.17 32.86 0.77
CA ASN A 463 16.34 32.56 -0.67
C ASN A 463 15.12 32.11 -1.46
N LYS A 464 14.72 32.94 -2.44
CA LYS A 464 13.88 32.51 -3.56
C LYS A 464 14.47 31.25 -4.21
N HIS A 465 13.74 30.16 -3.99
CA HIS A 465 13.67 28.86 -4.68
C HIS A 465 14.82 28.54 -5.65
N ALA A 466 15.66 27.57 -5.28
CA ALA A 466 16.38 26.80 -6.28
C ALA A 466 15.34 26.20 -7.26
N PRO A 467 15.63 26.16 -8.57
CA PRO A 467 14.70 25.60 -9.55
C PRO A 467 14.39 24.14 -9.19
N ILE A 468 13.11 23.79 -9.16
CA ILE A 468 12.65 22.42 -8.91
C ILE A 468 12.98 21.58 -10.15
N SER A 469 13.43 20.34 -9.95
CA SER A 469 13.80 19.42 -11.02
C SER A 469 12.69 18.38 -11.29
N GLU A 470 12.74 17.71 -12.45
CA GLU A 470 11.80 16.64 -12.82
C GLU A 470 11.74 15.54 -11.74
N TRP A 471 12.90 15.14 -11.21
CA TRP A 471 13.00 14.17 -10.11
C TRP A 471 12.22 14.63 -8.87
N VAL A 472 12.45 15.86 -8.42
CA VAL A 472 11.82 16.42 -7.21
C VAL A 472 10.31 16.55 -7.39
N TYR A 473 9.88 17.13 -8.52
CA TYR A 473 8.47 17.37 -8.80
C TYR A 473 7.67 16.06 -8.85
N ARG A 474 8.15 15.06 -9.61
CA ARG A 474 7.47 13.77 -9.77
C ARG A 474 7.37 13.01 -8.46
N ARG A 475 8.42 13.02 -7.64
CA ARG A 475 8.40 12.37 -6.31
C ARG A 475 7.44 13.06 -5.35
N ALA A 476 7.41 14.40 -5.36
CA ALA A 476 6.46 15.17 -4.57
C ALA A 476 5.01 14.85 -5.01
N MET A 477 4.74 14.89 -6.31
CA MET A 477 3.42 14.59 -6.87
C MET A 477 2.97 13.15 -6.57
N ALA A 478 3.83 12.16 -6.79
CA ALA A 478 3.56 10.77 -6.45
C ALA A 478 3.25 10.60 -4.95
N THR A 479 3.99 11.29 -4.08
CA THR A 479 3.75 11.26 -2.62
C THR A 479 2.40 11.87 -2.27
N MET A 480 2.06 13.02 -2.85
CA MET A 480 0.79 13.70 -2.58
C MET A 480 -0.40 12.87 -3.05
N LEU A 481 -0.35 12.34 -4.27
CA LEU A 481 -1.41 11.48 -4.81
C LEU A 481 -1.64 10.23 -3.96
N ARG A 482 -0.59 9.58 -3.46
CA ARG A 482 -0.72 8.39 -2.58
C ARG A 482 -1.16 8.73 -1.15
N LYS A 483 -0.96 9.97 -0.70
CA LYS A 483 -1.44 10.45 0.61
C LYS A 483 -2.89 10.94 0.58
N LEU A 484 -3.50 11.11 -0.60
CA LEU A 484 -4.89 11.54 -0.72
C LEU A 484 -5.85 10.58 0.00
N ARG A 485 -6.64 11.13 0.92
CA ARG A 485 -7.64 10.39 1.69
C ARG A 485 -9.02 10.57 1.07
N LEU A 486 -9.31 9.77 0.06
CA LEU A 486 -10.61 9.75 -0.60
C LEU A 486 -11.42 8.52 -0.18
N PRO A 487 -12.76 8.64 0.00
CA PRO A 487 -13.59 7.52 0.42
C PRO A 487 -13.63 6.40 -0.62
N PHE A 488 -13.69 6.76 -1.90
CA PHE A 488 -13.76 5.79 -2.98
C PHE A 488 -12.38 5.54 -3.57
N ARG A 489 -12.12 4.27 -3.90
CA ARG A 489 -10.92 3.85 -4.60
C ARG A 489 -10.79 4.60 -5.92
N PHE A 490 -9.57 5.02 -6.21
CA PHE A 490 -9.22 5.63 -7.47
C PHE A 490 -7.82 5.15 -7.86
N ASP A 491 -7.63 4.97 -9.16
CA ASP A 491 -6.32 4.80 -9.77
C ASP A 491 -5.95 6.11 -10.44
N THR A 492 -4.67 6.46 -10.42
CA THR A 492 -4.18 7.70 -11.02
C THR A 492 -2.91 7.45 -11.80
N GLU A 493 -2.87 8.04 -12.97
CA GLU A 493 -1.69 8.14 -13.80
C GLU A 493 -1.39 9.62 -14.04
N PHE A 494 -0.10 9.96 -14.08
CA PHE A 494 0.29 11.32 -14.42
C PHE A 494 1.55 11.35 -15.27
N ARG A 495 1.67 12.41 -16.06
CA ARG A 495 2.82 12.74 -16.90
C ARG A 495 3.16 14.21 -16.69
N VAL A 496 4.44 14.55 -16.81
CA VAL A 496 4.97 15.89 -16.51
C VAL A 496 5.97 16.25 -17.59
N ASN A 497 5.88 17.47 -18.09
CA ASN A 497 6.96 18.13 -18.79
C ASN A 497 7.17 19.46 -18.06
N LEU A 498 8.15 19.47 -17.14
CA LEU A 498 8.43 20.61 -16.28
C LEU A 498 9.05 21.76 -17.07
N GLU A 499 9.85 21.46 -18.10
CA GLU A 499 10.47 22.45 -18.99
C GLU A 499 9.41 23.29 -19.73
N GLU A 500 8.38 22.64 -20.26
CA GLU A 500 7.24 23.28 -20.93
C GLU A 500 6.12 23.69 -19.96
N GLY A 501 6.24 23.37 -18.68
CA GLY A 501 5.26 23.68 -17.64
C GLY A 501 3.90 22.97 -17.82
N ARG A 502 3.89 21.72 -18.30
CA ARG A 502 2.70 20.93 -18.61
C ARG A 502 2.59 19.69 -17.74
N VAL A 503 1.38 19.38 -17.30
CA VAL A 503 1.08 18.17 -16.53
C VAL A 503 -0.18 17.53 -17.09
N ALA A 504 -0.18 16.22 -17.30
CA ALA A 504 -1.39 15.44 -17.58
C ALA A 504 -1.69 14.50 -16.42
N ILE A 505 -2.96 14.39 -16.05
CA ILE A 505 -3.44 13.51 -14.98
C ILE A 505 -4.67 12.75 -15.48
N ALA A 506 -4.64 11.42 -15.37
CA ALA A 506 -5.81 10.56 -15.55
C ALA A 506 -6.23 9.97 -14.21
N VAL A 507 -7.52 9.99 -13.90
CA VAL A 507 -8.08 9.45 -12.66
C VAL A 507 -9.34 8.63 -12.93
N THR A 508 -9.48 7.48 -12.28
CA THR A 508 -10.71 6.69 -12.39
C THR A 508 -11.85 7.27 -11.55
N GLN A 509 -13.07 7.21 -12.09
CA GLN A 509 -14.26 7.76 -11.43
C GLN A 509 -14.79 6.87 -10.30
N ALA A 510 -15.45 7.49 -9.33
CA ALA A 510 -16.42 6.83 -8.47
C ALA A 510 -17.82 6.91 -9.09
N GLY A 511 -18.29 5.83 -9.71
CA GLY A 511 -19.57 5.80 -10.43
C GLY A 511 -20.80 5.91 -9.51
N PRO A 512 -22.01 6.08 -10.10
CA PRO A 512 -23.25 6.24 -9.34
C PRO A 512 -23.54 5.06 -8.39
N ALA A 513 -23.10 3.84 -8.72
CA ALA A 513 -23.34 2.66 -7.87
C ALA A 513 -22.64 2.76 -6.51
N LEU A 514 -21.54 3.50 -6.42
CA LEU A 514 -20.79 3.74 -5.17
C LEU A 514 -21.41 4.87 -4.32
N MET A 515 -22.24 5.73 -4.92
CA MET A 515 -22.86 6.86 -4.20
C MET A 515 -23.93 6.38 -3.21
N PRO A 516 -24.14 7.12 -2.10
CA PRO A 516 -25.10 6.73 -1.07
C PRO A 516 -26.50 6.51 -1.65
N ALA A 517 -27.19 5.48 -1.18
CA ALA A 517 -28.59 5.20 -1.52
C ALA A 517 -29.56 6.04 -0.68
N ARG A 518 -29.13 6.50 0.49
CA ARG A 518 -29.97 7.23 1.46
C ARG A 518 -29.20 8.40 2.06
N GLU A 519 -29.95 9.43 2.43
CA GLU A 519 -29.41 10.60 3.13
C GLU A 519 -30.32 11.02 4.28
N TYR A 520 -29.76 11.75 5.23
CA TYR A 520 -30.53 12.34 6.32
C TYR A 520 -30.98 13.76 5.95
N ASP A 521 -32.30 13.95 5.83
CA ASP A 521 -32.93 15.25 5.57
C ASP A 521 -33.09 16.02 6.88
N THR A 522 -32.38 17.14 7.03
CA THR A 522 -32.41 17.97 8.24
C THR A 522 -33.72 18.73 8.44
N GLU A 523 -34.40 19.13 7.36
CA GLU A 523 -35.67 19.86 7.43
C GLU A 523 -36.80 18.94 7.88
N ARG A 524 -36.85 17.73 7.30
CA ARG A 524 -37.87 16.73 7.61
C ARG A 524 -37.50 15.83 8.78
N ARG A 525 -36.25 15.90 9.26
CA ARG A 525 -35.68 15.07 10.34
C ARG A 525 -35.87 13.57 10.12
N GLN A 526 -35.72 13.12 8.88
CA GLN A 526 -35.92 11.72 8.50
C GLN A 526 -34.96 11.28 7.40
N TRP A 527 -34.76 9.97 7.29
CA TRP A 527 -34.00 9.39 6.19
C TRP A 527 -34.80 9.42 4.89
N ARG A 528 -34.17 9.88 3.81
CA ARG A 528 -34.72 9.96 2.45
C ARG A 528 -33.96 9.02 1.53
N GLN A 529 -34.68 8.25 0.71
CA GLN A 529 -34.09 7.46 -0.36
C GLN A 529 -33.73 8.39 -1.52
N LEU A 530 -32.51 8.27 -2.03
CA LEU A 530 -32.05 9.00 -3.20
C LEU A 530 -32.49 8.28 -4.48
N SER A 531 -32.96 9.03 -5.47
CA SER A 531 -33.22 8.46 -6.80
C SER A 531 -31.91 8.24 -7.57
N ASP A 532 -31.93 7.40 -8.60
CA ASP A 532 -30.74 7.16 -9.44
C ASP A 532 -30.20 8.45 -10.06
N GLN A 533 -31.09 9.35 -10.48
CA GLN A 533 -30.76 10.71 -10.90
C GLN A 533 -29.95 11.51 -9.87
N GLU A 534 -30.34 11.45 -8.59
CA GLU A 534 -29.67 12.20 -7.52
C GLU A 534 -28.30 11.60 -7.24
N ARG A 535 -28.18 10.26 -7.31
CA ARG A 535 -26.91 9.53 -7.15
C ARG A 535 -25.96 9.82 -8.31
N ALA A 536 -26.45 9.80 -9.55
CA ALA A 536 -25.71 10.21 -10.74
C ALA A 536 -25.18 11.65 -10.63
N ASN A 537 -26.04 12.59 -10.25
CA ASN A 537 -25.64 13.98 -10.03
C ASN A 537 -24.59 14.14 -8.92
N ARG A 538 -24.67 13.34 -7.86
CA ARG A 538 -23.66 13.33 -6.78
C ARG A 538 -22.33 12.75 -7.24
N SER A 539 -22.37 11.66 -8.01
CA SER A 539 -21.17 11.06 -8.62
C SER A 539 -20.45 12.05 -9.53
N VAL A 540 -21.16 12.70 -10.46
CA VAL A 540 -20.61 13.77 -11.33
C VAL A 540 -19.93 14.83 -10.48
N ASN A 541 -20.66 15.40 -9.52
CA ASN A 541 -20.15 16.47 -8.65
C ASN A 541 -18.94 16.07 -7.81
N TYR A 542 -18.88 14.83 -7.34
CA TYR A 542 -17.75 14.29 -6.58
C TYR A 542 -16.51 14.15 -7.47
N ASN A 543 -16.65 13.48 -8.62
CA ASN A 543 -15.53 13.21 -9.52
C ASN A 543 -14.93 14.50 -10.10
N LEU A 544 -15.77 15.47 -10.46
CA LEU A 544 -15.28 16.77 -10.92
C LEU A 544 -14.49 17.51 -9.82
N ARG A 545 -14.87 17.41 -8.54
CA ARG A 545 -14.07 17.99 -7.44
C ARG A 545 -12.76 17.27 -7.24
N VAL A 546 -12.73 15.94 -7.34
CA VAL A 546 -11.48 15.15 -7.26
C VAL A 546 -10.52 15.58 -8.37
N ALA A 547 -10.99 15.74 -9.60
CA ALA A 547 -10.19 16.26 -10.71
C ALA A 547 -9.60 17.65 -10.42
N LEU A 548 -10.41 18.57 -9.86
CA LEU A 548 -9.93 19.91 -9.47
C LEU A 548 -8.92 19.87 -8.31
N ILE A 549 -9.09 18.95 -7.35
CA ILE A 549 -8.10 18.73 -6.27
C ILE A 549 -6.76 18.27 -6.85
N MET A 550 -6.77 17.34 -7.80
CA MET A 550 -5.55 16.86 -8.46
C MET A 550 -4.86 17.97 -9.28
N ALA A 551 -5.64 18.81 -9.96
CA ALA A 551 -5.11 19.99 -10.64
C ALA A 551 -4.50 21.00 -9.67
N ALA A 552 -5.16 21.23 -8.52
CA ALA A 552 -4.65 22.10 -7.47
C ALA A 552 -3.33 21.59 -6.88
N LEU A 553 -3.17 20.27 -6.71
CA LEU A 553 -1.89 19.67 -6.31
C LEU A 553 -0.79 19.94 -7.33
N ALA A 554 -1.08 19.76 -8.63
CA ALA A 554 -0.12 20.00 -9.70
C ALA A 554 0.31 21.48 -9.78
N PHE A 555 -0.64 22.42 -9.80
CA PHE A 555 -0.30 23.84 -9.82
C PHE A 555 0.37 24.32 -8.52
N GLY A 556 -0.01 23.77 -7.38
CA GLY A 556 0.59 24.11 -6.09
C GLY A 556 2.00 23.57 -5.91
N ALA A 557 2.35 22.47 -6.59
CA ALA A 557 3.64 21.83 -6.47
C ALA A 557 4.81 22.69 -6.97
N ASP A 558 4.62 23.44 -8.06
CA ASP A 558 5.64 24.35 -8.60
C ASP A 558 5.00 25.53 -9.39
N GLU A 559 5.67 26.69 -9.38
CA GLU A 559 5.19 27.91 -10.05
C GLU A 559 5.35 27.88 -11.58
N SER A 560 6.27 27.07 -12.12
CA SER A 560 6.52 26.93 -13.57
C SER A 560 5.40 26.20 -14.31
N ILE A 561 4.57 25.43 -13.61
CA ILE A 561 3.43 24.72 -14.22
C ILE A 561 2.40 25.72 -14.70
N GLY A 562 2.30 25.87 -16.02
CA GLY A 562 1.39 26.76 -16.72
C GLY A 562 0.08 26.10 -17.16
N GLU A 563 0.10 24.79 -17.45
CA GLU A 563 -1.05 24.04 -17.96
C GLU A 563 -1.18 22.67 -17.28
N VAL A 564 -2.41 22.32 -16.89
CA VAL A 564 -2.74 20.99 -16.36
C VAL A 564 -3.93 20.41 -17.12
N ASP A 565 -3.71 19.30 -17.81
CA ASP A 565 -4.72 18.52 -18.49
C ASP A 565 -5.21 17.40 -17.57
N VAL A 566 -6.52 17.33 -17.32
CA VAL A 566 -7.12 16.29 -16.47
C VAL A 566 -8.13 15.47 -17.27
N ARG A 567 -8.00 14.15 -17.18
CA ARG A 567 -8.91 13.16 -17.73
C ARG A 567 -9.54 12.33 -16.63
N ILE A 568 -10.86 12.12 -16.70
CA ILE A 568 -11.58 11.20 -15.81
C ILE A 568 -11.99 10.00 -16.64
N ASP A 569 -11.60 8.81 -16.19
CA ASP A 569 -11.86 7.53 -16.87
C ASP A 569 -12.89 6.69 -16.09
N SER A 570 -13.68 5.89 -16.80
CA SER A 570 -14.57 4.91 -16.19
C SER A 570 -13.77 3.74 -15.61
N ILE A 571 -14.29 3.12 -14.54
CA ILE A 571 -13.71 1.88 -14.00
C ILE A 571 -14.10 0.64 -14.83
N GLY A 572 -15.01 0.77 -15.80
CA GLY A 572 -15.53 -0.31 -16.66
C GLY A 572 -16.40 -1.36 -15.96
N LEU A 573 -16.38 -1.45 -14.64
CA LEU A 573 -17.07 -2.50 -13.88
C LEU A 573 -18.60 -2.36 -13.85
N GLU A 574 -19.12 -1.14 -13.64
CA GLU A 574 -20.57 -0.89 -13.66
C GLU A 574 -21.17 -1.18 -15.04
N GLU A 575 -20.44 -0.83 -16.09
CA GLU A 575 -20.81 -1.11 -17.49
C GLU A 575 -20.76 -2.61 -17.81
N ALA A 576 -19.80 -3.34 -17.26
CA ALA A 576 -19.70 -4.79 -17.41
C ALA A 576 -20.86 -5.51 -16.71
N VAL A 577 -21.22 -5.11 -15.47
CA VAL A 577 -22.38 -5.67 -14.76
C VAL A 577 -23.67 -5.39 -15.53
N ALA A 578 -23.90 -4.15 -15.98
CA ALA A 578 -25.10 -3.79 -16.73
C ALA A 578 -25.23 -4.57 -18.06
N ARG A 579 -24.12 -4.82 -18.76
CA ARG A 579 -24.08 -5.65 -19.98
C ARG A 579 -24.38 -7.11 -19.67
N GLN A 580 -23.80 -7.67 -18.61
CA GLN A 580 -24.05 -9.04 -18.18
C GLN A 580 -25.52 -9.25 -17.81
N ASP A 581 -26.12 -8.34 -17.04
CA ASP A 581 -27.54 -8.40 -16.67
C ASP A 581 -28.44 -8.34 -17.91
N SER A 582 -28.14 -7.45 -18.86
CA SER A 582 -28.88 -7.33 -20.12
C SER A 582 -28.76 -8.59 -20.98
N ALA A 583 -27.58 -9.21 -21.04
CA ALA A 583 -27.37 -10.47 -21.75
C ALA A 583 -28.14 -11.64 -21.09
N ILE A 584 -28.15 -11.71 -19.75
CA ILE A 584 -28.94 -12.69 -19.00
C ILE A 584 -30.43 -12.49 -19.30
N GLU A 585 -30.95 -11.26 -19.21
CA GLU A 585 -32.36 -10.95 -19.51
C GLU A 585 -32.75 -11.34 -20.94
N ALA A 586 -31.86 -11.13 -21.92
CA ALA A 586 -32.09 -11.52 -23.30
C ALA A 586 -32.08 -13.04 -23.52
N MET A 587 -31.33 -13.81 -22.73
CA MET A 587 -31.22 -15.27 -22.83
C MET A 587 -32.33 -16.03 -22.07
N VAL A 588 -32.94 -15.43 -21.04
CA VAL A 588 -34.00 -16.06 -20.23
C VAL A 588 -35.22 -16.52 -21.07
N PRO A 589 -35.76 -15.75 -22.03
CA PRO A 589 -36.86 -16.19 -22.89
C PRO A 589 -36.52 -17.42 -23.73
N ASP A 590 -35.29 -17.52 -24.23
CA ASP A 590 -34.83 -18.64 -25.06
C ASP A 590 -34.55 -19.90 -24.22
N ALA A 591 -34.01 -19.73 -23.02
CA ALA A 591 -33.87 -20.81 -22.04
C ALA A 591 -35.25 -21.34 -21.59
N LEU A 592 -36.22 -20.46 -21.35
CA LEU A 592 -37.58 -20.85 -21.00
C LEU A 592 -38.31 -21.54 -22.16
N ASN A 593 -38.17 -21.03 -23.39
CA ASN A 593 -38.74 -21.65 -24.59
C ASN A 593 -38.14 -23.04 -24.90
N THR A 594 -36.84 -23.24 -24.66
CA THR A 594 -36.20 -24.55 -24.80
C THR A 594 -36.62 -25.53 -23.71
N PHE A 595 -36.78 -25.06 -22.47
CA PHE A 595 -37.34 -25.86 -21.37
C PHE A 595 -38.82 -26.23 -21.61
N GLU A 596 -39.64 -25.32 -22.13
CA GLU A 596 -41.03 -25.59 -22.48
C GLU A 596 -41.18 -26.58 -23.66
N ARG A 597 -40.23 -26.58 -24.60
CA ARG A 597 -40.15 -27.59 -25.68
C ARG A 597 -39.78 -28.98 -25.15
N LEU A 598 -38.97 -29.06 -24.10
CA LEU A 598 -38.61 -30.31 -23.43
C LEU A 598 -39.72 -30.85 -22.51
N GLN A 599 -40.62 -29.98 -22.01
CA GLN A 599 -41.71 -30.38 -21.10
C GLN A 599 -43.04 -30.76 -21.78
N LYS A 600 -43.22 -30.54 -23.08
CA LYS A 600 -44.44 -30.97 -23.80
C LYS A 600 -44.33 -32.42 -24.28
N PRO A 601 -45.16 -33.37 -23.80
CA PRO A 601 -45.21 -34.71 -24.35
C PRO A 601 -45.93 -34.67 -25.71
N SER A 602 -45.22 -35.01 -26.79
CA SER A 602 -45.81 -35.12 -28.12
C SER A 602 -46.81 -36.28 -28.16
N SER A 603 -48.09 -35.97 -28.33
CA SER A 603 -49.14 -36.92 -28.73
C SER A 603 -49.60 -36.61 -30.17
N ASP A 604 -49.90 -37.70 -30.88
CA ASP A 604 -50.58 -37.80 -32.19
C ASP A 604 -49.77 -37.86 -33.52
N THR A 605 -49.27 -39.07 -33.78
CA THR A 605 -49.65 -40.05 -34.83
C THR A 605 -50.14 -39.60 -36.25
N VAL A 606 -49.41 -39.98 -37.32
CA VAL A 606 -49.77 -41.00 -38.38
C VAL A 606 -49.14 -40.72 -39.78
N GLU A 607 -48.55 -41.80 -40.35
CA GLU A 607 -48.18 -42.09 -41.77
C GLU A 607 -46.97 -41.36 -42.40
N LYS A 608 -45.98 -42.00 -43.08
CA LYS A 608 -45.94 -43.32 -43.76
C LYS A 608 -44.48 -43.76 -44.10
N ARG A 609 -44.15 -45.02 -43.76
CA ARG A 609 -43.43 -46.06 -44.56
C ARG A 609 -41.94 -45.91 -45.00
N VAL A 610 -41.06 -46.52 -44.19
CA VAL A 610 -40.08 -47.63 -44.48
C VAL A 610 -39.12 -47.53 -45.69
N THR A 611 -37.80 -47.54 -45.39
CA THR A 611 -36.82 -48.65 -45.62
C THR A 611 -35.49 -48.28 -44.92
N SER A 612 -35.19 -48.85 -43.76
CA SER A 612 -34.28 -50.00 -43.53
C SER A 612 -32.79 -49.75 -43.82
N THR A 613 -32.00 -49.53 -42.76
CA THR A 613 -30.84 -50.38 -42.43
C THR A 613 -30.44 -50.10 -40.98
N GLN A 614 -30.39 -51.17 -40.20
CA GLN A 614 -30.01 -51.20 -38.79
C GLN A 614 -29.18 -52.50 -38.60
N PRO A 615 -28.69 -52.85 -37.39
CA PRO A 615 -27.29 -52.81 -36.96
C PRO A 615 -26.83 -54.23 -36.51
N THR A 616 -25.81 -54.31 -35.66
CA THR A 616 -25.60 -55.44 -34.72
C THR A 616 -25.00 -54.87 -33.42
N SER A 617 -25.72 -54.78 -32.29
CA SER A 617 -26.10 -55.85 -31.32
C SER A 617 -24.92 -56.24 -30.38
N ALA A 618 -25.02 -56.50 -29.08
CA ALA A 618 -26.15 -56.76 -28.18
C ALA A 618 -25.63 -57.24 -26.79
N VAL A 619 -26.38 -56.92 -25.70
CA VAL A 619 -26.87 -57.86 -24.64
C VAL A 619 -25.86 -58.34 -23.57
N ALA A 620 -26.15 -58.61 -22.28
CA ALA A 620 -27.31 -58.65 -21.35
C ALA A 620 -26.71 -58.57 -19.91
N ASP A 621 -27.29 -57.92 -18.90
CA ASP A 621 -28.50 -58.26 -18.10
C ASP A 621 -28.24 -59.26 -16.95
N THR A 622 -28.40 -58.85 -15.69
CA THR A 622 -29.27 -59.53 -14.68
C THR A 622 -29.37 -58.81 -13.32
N ASP A 623 -30.64 -58.58 -12.95
CA ASP A 623 -31.32 -58.71 -11.64
C ASP A 623 -31.08 -57.78 -10.42
N GLN A 624 -32.23 -57.19 -10.02
CA GLN A 624 -32.60 -56.44 -8.82
C GLN A 624 -33.01 -57.41 -7.66
N PRO A 625 -33.08 -57.02 -6.35
CA PRO A 625 -34.10 -56.05 -5.88
C PRO A 625 -33.87 -55.23 -4.59
N SER A 626 -34.64 -54.13 -4.52
CA SER A 626 -35.39 -53.59 -3.37
C SER A 626 -34.85 -52.44 -2.47
N LYS A 627 -35.67 -51.36 -2.48
CA LYS A 627 -36.10 -50.45 -1.38
C LYS A 627 -35.16 -49.33 -0.88
N THR A 628 -35.50 -48.10 -1.31
CA THR A 628 -35.85 -46.88 -0.52
C THR A 628 -35.45 -46.87 0.97
N VAL A 629 -34.84 -45.86 1.61
CA VAL A 629 -34.66 -44.40 1.37
C VAL A 629 -33.62 -43.88 2.39
N ASP A 630 -32.91 -42.78 2.05
CA ASP A 630 -32.24 -41.75 2.87
C ASP A 630 -30.71 -41.55 2.80
N SER A 631 -30.36 -40.27 2.72
CA SER A 631 -29.08 -39.56 2.87
C SER A 631 -28.15 -39.47 1.64
N TYR A 632 -28.17 -38.31 1.00
CA TYR A 632 -27.12 -37.86 0.09
C TYR A 632 -25.95 -37.32 0.93
N ALA A 633 -24.85 -38.07 0.99
CA ALA A 633 -23.53 -37.59 1.36
C ALA A 633 -22.67 -37.59 0.09
N GLN A 634 -22.00 -36.46 -0.12
CA GLN A 634 -21.23 -36.09 -1.29
C GLN A 634 -19.76 -36.12 -0.87
N SER A 635 -19.09 -37.23 -1.15
CA SER A 635 -17.63 -37.38 -1.04
C SER A 635 -17.25 -38.77 -1.57
N ASP A 636 -16.81 -38.87 -2.82
CA ASP A 636 -15.96 -39.98 -3.32
C ASP A 636 -15.70 -39.80 -4.84
N VAL A 637 -15.13 -38.65 -5.22
CA VAL A 637 -14.56 -38.50 -6.57
C VAL A 637 -13.13 -37.94 -6.52
N ASP A 638 -12.71 -37.30 -5.42
CA ASP A 638 -11.32 -36.80 -5.28
C ASP A 638 -10.35 -37.86 -4.70
N SER A 639 -10.85 -38.88 -4.02
CA SER A 639 -10.05 -39.90 -3.32
C SER A 639 -9.41 -40.96 -4.24
N GLU A 640 -9.92 -41.14 -5.47
CA GLU A 640 -9.35 -42.09 -6.45
C GLU A 640 -8.37 -41.45 -7.46
N PHE A 641 -8.27 -40.11 -7.48
CA PHE A 641 -7.29 -39.40 -8.31
C PHE A 641 -5.97 -39.14 -7.54
N GLU A 642 -6.05 -38.93 -6.23
CA GLU A 642 -4.86 -38.75 -5.36
C GLU A 642 -4.03 -40.04 -5.16
N GLN A 643 -4.63 -41.23 -5.32
CA GLN A 643 -3.90 -42.51 -5.22
C GLN A 643 -3.12 -42.89 -6.49
N LEU A 644 -3.23 -42.10 -7.56
CA LEU A 644 -2.51 -42.30 -8.82
C LEU A 644 -1.23 -41.44 -8.95
N MET A 645 -0.94 -40.60 -7.96
CA MET A 645 0.19 -39.66 -7.92
C MET A 645 1.14 -39.88 -6.72
N GLN A 646 1.24 -41.10 -6.19
CA GLN A 646 2.26 -41.45 -5.20
C GLN A 646 2.98 -42.75 -5.59
N GLY A 647 4.19 -42.60 -6.12
CA GLY A 647 5.14 -43.70 -6.21
C GLY A 647 6.20 -43.51 -7.27
N ILE A 648 7.29 -42.82 -6.93
CA ILE A 648 8.71 -43.22 -7.07
C ILE A 648 9.56 -41.95 -6.88
N ASP A 649 10.32 -41.90 -5.77
CA ASP A 649 11.47 -41.01 -5.54
C ASP A 649 12.55 -41.26 -6.60
N ILE A 650 13.15 -40.19 -7.16
CA ILE A 650 14.54 -40.08 -7.62
C ILE A 650 14.86 -38.57 -7.79
N ASP A 651 16.03 -38.15 -7.29
CA ASP A 651 16.65 -36.83 -7.42
C ASP A 651 16.68 -36.28 -8.87
N GLU A 652 16.93 -34.97 -9.03
CA GLU A 652 17.04 -34.16 -10.27
C GLU A 652 15.74 -33.57 -10.85
N VAL A 653 15.45 -32.30 -10.51
CA VAL A 653 15.29 -31.21 -11.50
C VAL A 653 15.30 -29.85 -10.79
N VAL A 654 16.49 -29.25 -10.68
CA VAL A 654 16.68 -27.78 -10.59
C VAL A 654 16.98 -27.30 -12.01
N PHE A 655 16.08 -27.60 -12.94
CA PHE A 655 16.10 -27.06 -14.29
C PHE A 655 14.86 -26.21 -14.47
N SER A 656 15.07 -25.00 -14.96
CA SER A 656 14.08 -24.11 -15.60
C SER A 656 13.25 -23.11 -14.77
N GLU A 657 13.38 -22.99 -13.44
CA GLU A 657 12.62 -21.95 -12.69
C GLU A 657 13.38 -20.64 -12.43
N GLN A 658 14.70 -20.58 -12.59
CA GLN A 658 15.47 -19.35 -12.34
C GLN A 658 15.71 -18.49 -13.59
N PHE A 659 15.55 -19.03 -14.79
CA PHE A 659 15.78 -18.26 -16.03
C PHE A 659 14.52 -17.53 -16.52
N ASP A 660 13.31 -17.94 -16.10
CA ASP A 660 12.05 -17.27 -16.45
C ASP A 660 11.60 -16.22 -15.43
N GLN A 661 12.21 -16.17 -14.23
CA GLN A 661 11.81 -15.21 -13.19
C GLN A 661 12.44 -13.82 -13.37
N GLN A 662 13.54 -13.67 -14.11
CA GLN A 662 14.17 -12.37 -14.36
C GLN A 662 13.71 -11.67 -15.65
N ASP A 663 13.39 -12.39 -16.72
CA ASP A 663 12.70 -11.81 -17.89
C ASP A 663 11.23 -11.44 -17.58
N LYS A 664 10.66 -12.04 -16.53
CA LYS A 664 9.40 -11.57 -15.94
C LYS A 664 9.56 -10.38 -15.01
N LEU A 665 10.75 -9.99 -14.55
CA LEU A 665 10.89 -8.85 -13.62
C LEU A 665 10.80 -7.47 -14.31
N GLU A 666 10.96 -7.42 -15.63
CA GLU A 666 10.59 -6.22 -16.42
C GLU A 666 9.09 -6.17 -16.79
N SER A 667 8.33 -7.26 -16.58
CA SER A 667 6.89 -7.33 -16.88
C SER A 667 5.98 -7.78 -15.72
N SER A 668 6.50 -7.99 -14.51
CA SER A 668 5.73 -8.51 -13.35
C SER A 668 5.48 -7.49 -12.24
N TYR A 669 5.74 -6.21 -12.50
CA TYR A 669 5.20 -5.12 -11.68
C TYR A 669 3.86 -4.56 -12.22
N ASP A 670 3.34 -5.17 -13.29
CA ASP A 670 1.95 -5.02 -13.73
C ASP A 670 1.11 -6.20 -13.24
N ALA A 671 0.68 -6.13 -11.97
CA ALA A 671 -0.62 -6.59 -11.47
C ALA A 671 -0.56 -6.83 -9.95
N ASP A 672 -0.77 -5.76 -9.18
CA ASP A 672 -1.63 -5.92 -8.02
C ASP A 672 -2.77 -4.89 -8.14
N ASN A 673 -3.87 -5.37 -8.71
CA ASN A 673 -5.18 -4.72 -8.86
C ASN A 673 -5.32 -3.52 -9.83
N GLY A 674 -4.81 -3.64 -11.06
CA GLY A 674 -5.23 -2.79 -12.19
C GLY A 674 -6.12 -3.58 -13.15
N ILE A 675 -7.29 -3.05 -13.51
CA ILE A 675 -8.11 -3.60 -14.60
C ILE A 675 -7.34 -3.38 -15.90
N GLU A 676 -6.95 -4.45 -16.60
CA GLU A 676 -6.21 -4.38 -17.87
C GLU A 676 -6.95 -3.50 -18.91
N VAL A 677 -6.21 -2.56 -19.49
CA VAL A 677 -6.68 -1.68 -20.56
C VAL A 677 -6.66 -2.45 -21.88
N SER A 678 -7.82 -2.83 -22.39
CA SER A 678 -7.99 -3.26 -23.78
C SER A 678 -8.81 -2.22 -24.55
N VAL A 679 -8.15 -1.46 -25.43
CA VAL A 679 -8.82 -0.54 -26.36
C VAL A 679 -9.23 -1.33 -27.60
N VAL A 680 -10.43 -1.90 -27.60
CA VAL A 680 -11.01 -2.50 -28.82
C VAL A 680 -11.66 -1.39 -29.64
N ARG A 681 -11.12 -1.10 -30.83
CA ARG A 681 -11.79 -0.27 -31.83
C ARG A 681 -12.99 -1.03 -32.39
N SER A 682 -14.19 -0.73 -31.91
CA SER A 682 -15.43 -1.31 -32.42
C SER A 682 -15.64 -0.97 -33.89
N ARG A 683 -15.69 -1.98 -34.75
CA ARG A 683 -16.38 -1.91 -36.04
C ARG A 683 -17.85 -2.23 -35.78
N ASP A 684 -18.70 -1.31 -36.20
CA ASP A 684 -20.15 -1.42 -36.17
C ASP A 684 -20.60 -2.45 -37.21
N ASP A 685 -21.08 -3.61 -36.76
CA ASP A 685 -21.92 -4.51 -37.56
C ASP A 685 -22.96 -5.17 -36.63
N GLY A 686 -24.23 -4.92 -36.94
CA GLY A 686 -25.37 -5.28 -36.09
C GLY A 686 -25.67 -6.78 -36.08
N GLN A 687 -25.20 -7.46 -35.04
CA GLN A 687 -25.84 -8.57 -34.30
C GLN A 687 -24.83 -9.03 -33.24
N SER A 688 -24.95 -8.52 -32.00
CA SER A 688 -24.08 -8.95 -30.90
C SER A 688 -24.44 -10.38 -30.48
N ASP A 689 -23.43 -11.24 -30.34
CA ASP A 689 -23.56 -12.58 -29.80
C ASP A 689 -23.68 -12.49 -28.27
N PRO A 690 -24.83 -12.86 -27.66
CA PRO A 690 -25.05 -12.73 -26.21
C PRO A 690 -24.08 -13.58 -25.38
N LEU A 691 -23.45 -14.62 -25.96
CA LEU A 691 -22.39 -15.38 -25.28
C LEU A 691 -21.06 -14.62 -25.19
N ALA A 692 -20.75 -13.77 -26.17
CA ALA A 692 -19.53 -12.97 -26.19
C ALA A 692 -19.60 -11.82 -25.17
N ASP A 693 -20.80 -11.26 -24.96
CA ASP A 693 -21.03 -10.20 -23.98
C ASP A 693 -20.79 -10.70 -22.53
N LEU A 694 -21.08 -11.97 -22.23
CA LEU A 694 -20.79 -12.62 -20.94
C LEU A 694 -19.29 -12.81 -20.66
N GLN A 695 -18.44 -12.82 -21.69
CA GLN A 695 -16.99 -13.05 -21.58
C GLN A 695 -16.15 -11.77 -21.74
N SER A 696 -16.81 -10.63 -21.97
CA SER A 696 -16.12 -9.37 -22.22
C SER A 696 -15.55 -8.77 -20.93
N MET A 697 -14.24 -8.50 -20.92
CA MET A 697 -13.57 -7.84 -19.79
C MET A 697 -14.02 -6.37 -19.67
N PRO A 698 -14.04 -5.79 -18.46
CA PRO A 698 -14.31 -4.37 -18.27
C PRO A 698 -13.25 -3.53 -19.00
N THR A 699 -13.69 -2.54 -19.78
CA THR A 699 -12.80 -1.62 -20.50
C THR A 699 -12.95 -0.22 -19.91
N MET A 700 -11.84 0.46 -19.63
CA MET A 700 -11.88 1.85 -19.16
C MET A 700 -12.21 2.77 -20.33
N GLN A 701 -13.15 3.70 -20.12
CA GLN A 701 -13.57 4.66 -21.13
C GLN A 701 -13.36 6.11 -20.65
N PRO A 702 -12.79 7.01 -21.46
CA PRO A 702 -12.68 8.42 -21.11
C PRO A 702 -14.07 9.06 -20.99
N LEU A 703 -14.31 9.79 -19.90
CA LEU A 703 -15.60 10.41 -19.60
C LEU A 703 -15.52 11.94 -19.66
N VAL A 704 -14.48 12.51 -19.05
CA VAL A 704 -14.26 13.96 -18.98
C VAL A 704 -12.83 14.25 -19.39
N SER A 705 -12.63 15.32 -20.15
CA SER A 705 -11.30 15.87 -20.42
C SER A 705 -11.33 17.39 -20.34
N VAL A 706 -10.35 17.98 -19.65
CA VAL A 706 -10.26 19.44 -19.49
C VAL A 706 -8.80 19.88 -19.49
N THR A 707 -8.53 21.04 -20.09
CA THR A 707 -7.22 21.70 -20.04
C THR A 707 -7.36 22.97 -19.19
N LEU A 708 -6.63 23.04 -18.09
CA LEU A 708 -6.68 24.14 -17.13
C LEU A 708 -5.43 25.00 -17.28
N THR A 709 -5.59 26.32 -17.32
CA THR A 709 -4.45 27.26 -17.31
C THR A 709 -4.22 27.80 -15.90
N ARG A 710 -2.96 27.90 -15.47
CA ARG A 710 -2.59 28.28 -14.10
C ARG A 710 -3.28 29.55 -13.63
N GLN A 711 -3.13 30.63 -14.39
CA GLN A 711 -3.61 31.95 -13.98
C GLN A 711 -5.13 31.93 -13.77
N GLN A 712 -5.87 31.46 -14.77
CA GLN A 712 -7.34 31.42 -14.70
C GLN A 712 -7.82 30.45 -13.62
N PHE A 713 -7.15 29.31 -13.43
CA PHE A 713 -7.50 28.32 -12.42
C PHE A 713 -7.31 28.87 -11.00
N LEU A 714 -6.13 29.42 -10.69
CA LEU A 714 -5.84 29.95 -9.36
C LEU A 714 -6.72 31.16 -9.01
N GLU A 715 -6.94 32.07 -9.96
CA GLU A 715 -7.86 33.21 -9.78
C GLU A 715 -9.29 32.72 -9.50
N HIS A 716 -9.75 31.69 -10.21
CA HIS A 716 -11.10 31.12 -10.01
C HIS A 716 -11.21 30.34 -8.69
N MET A 717 -10.21 29.54 -8.30
CA MET A 717 -10.18 28.85 -6.99
C MET A 717 -10.14 29.83 -5.82
N ALA A 718 -9.40 30.94 -5.96
CA ALA A 718 -9.35 32.02 -4.98
C ALA A 718 -10.63 32.88 -4.92
N ALA A 719 -11.55 32.73 -5.87
CA ALA A 719 -12.83 33.45 -5.88
C ALA A 719 -14.03 32.58 -5.49
N VAL A 720 -14.08 31.33 -5.96
CA VAL A 720 -15.27 30.46 -5.89
C VAL A 720 -14.98 29.10 -5.24
N GLY A 721 -13.71 28.68 -5.16
CA GLY A 721 -13.32 27.38 -4.64
C GLY A 721 -13.99 26.21 -5.36
N LEU A 722 -14.48 25.22 -4.60
CA LEU A 722 -15.10 23.99 -5.11
C LEU A 722 -16.64 23.99 -5.06
N ALA A 723 -17.27 25.17 -4.92
CA ALA A 723 -18.72 25.28 -4.72
C ALA A 723 -19.53 24.70 -5.90
N ASP A 724 -19.17 25.06 -7.14
CA ASP A 724 -19.82 24.58 -8.38
C ASP A 724 -18.79 24.02 -9.37
N PRO A 725 -18.43 22.72 -9.24
CA PRO A 725 -17.39 22.12 -10.07
C PRO A 725 -17.84 21.99 -11.54
N LEU A 726 -19.14 21.86 -11.82
CA LEU A 726 -19.63 21.76 -13.20
C LEU A 726 -19.53 23.10 -13.93
N ALA A 727 -19.88 24.21 -13.26
CA ALA A 727 -19.65 25.54 -13.81
C ALA A 727 -18.16 25.81 -14.04
N THR A 728 -17.29 25.38 -13.11
CA THR A 728 -15.83 25.44 -13.29
C THR A 728 -15.38 24.65 -14.52
N MET A 729 -15.78 23.39 -14.68
CA MET A 729 -15.41 22.61 -15.86
C MET A 729 -15.88 23.26 -17.17
N ARG A 730 -17.10 23.82 -17.20
CA ARG A 730 -17.62 24.55 -18.36
C ARG A 730 -16.86 25.84 -18.65
N LEU A 731 -16.38 26.56 -17.63
CA LEU A 731 -15.53 27.75 -17.80
C LEU A 731 -14.25 27.43 -18.59
N PHE A 732 -13.72 26.22 -18.40
CA PHE A 732 -12.53 25.73 -19.11
C PHE A 732 -12.86 24.93 -20.37
N ASN A 733 -14.10 25.00 -20.87
CA ASN A 733 -14.56 24.27 -22.07
C ASN A 733 -14.27 22.76 -22.02
N ALA A 734 -14.42 22.15 -20.84
CA ALA A 734 -14.21 20.72 -20.67
C ALA A 734 -15.11 19.90 -21.62
N THR A 735 -14.53 18.89 -22.26
CA THR A 735 -15.27 17.86 -23.00
C THR A 735 -15.92 16.92 -22.00
N LEU A 736 -17.23 17.05 -21.82
CA LEU A 736 -18.02 16.17 -20.96
C LEU A 736 -19.47 16.11 -21.44
N ASP A 737 -20.11 14.97 -21.25
CA ASP A 737 -21.55 14.79 -21.41
C ASP A 737 -22.13 14.12 -20.16
N ILE A 738 -23.38 14.47 -19.82
CA ILE A 738 -24.05 14.03 -18.60
C ILE A 738 -25.42 13.48 -18.96
N ASP A 739 -25.59 12.18 -18.74
CA ASP A 739 -26.91 11.56 -18.71
C ASP A 739 -27.56 11.74 -17.34
N SER A 740 -28.88 11.88 -17.39
CA SER A 740 -29.75 12.02 -16.25
C SER A 740 -29.63 10.84 -15.27
N THR A 741 -29.56 9.61 -15.76
CA THR A 741 -29.55 8.39 -14.93
C THR A 741 -28.17 7.75 -14.78
N ALA A 742 -27.34 7.77 -15.82
CA ALA A 742 -26.03 7.15 -15.82
C ALA A 742 -24.90 8.08 -15.32
N GLY A 743 -25.14 9.39 -15.22
CA GLY A 743 -24.12 10.34 -14.80
C GLY A 743 -23.19 10.71 -15.95
N LEU A 744 -21.87 10.62 -15.75
CA LEU A 744 -20.90 10.93 -16.80
C LEU A 744 -20.95 9.88 -17.93
N VAL A 745 -20.99 10.34 -19.18
CA VAL A 745 -21.07 9.48 -20.37
C VAL A 745 -19.72 9.48 -21.10
N PRO A 746 -19.32 8.37 -21.76
CA PRO A 746 -18.09 8.32 -22.55
C PRO A 746 -17.98 9.42 -23.59
N THR A 747 -16.80 10.03 -23.67
CA THR A 747 -16.46 11.08 -24.64
C THR A 747 -15.17 10.74 -25.38
N VAL A 748 -14.92 11.42 -26.50
CA VAL A 748 -13.64 11.31 -27.21
C VAL A 748 -12.68 12.35 -26.61
N PRO A 749 -11.60 11.93 -25.93
CA PRO A 749 -10.69 12.87 -25.31
C PRO A 749 -9.90 13.64 -26.39
N PRO A 750 -9.66 14.96 -26.21
CA PRO A 750 -8.90 15.76 -27.16
C PRO A 750 -7.38 15.53 -27.07
N PHE A 751 -6.91 14.77 -26.08
CA PHE A 751 -5.50 14.45 -25.86
C PHE A 751 -5.34 13.02 -25.32
N SER A 752 -4.13 12.48 -25.47
CA SER A 752 -3.68 11.26 -24.78
C SER A 752 -2.64 11.61 -23.72
N LEU A 753 -2.58 10.85 -22.62
CA LEU A 753 -1.47 10.99 -21.67
C LEU A 753 -0.11 10.66 -22.33
N GLN A 754 -0.14 9.83 -23.38
CA GLN A 754 1.04 9.46 -24.18
C GLN A 754 1.44 10.53 -25.21
N ASP A 755 0.75 11.67 -25.27
CA ASP A 755 1.13 12.75 -26.18
C ASP A 755 2.53 13.28 -25.79
N GLU A 756 3.41 13.45 -26.77
CA GLU A 756 4.80 13.90 -26.57
C GLU A 756 4.92 15.21 -25.76
N ARG A 757 3.87 16.04 -25.76
CA ARG A 757 3.81 17.31 -24.99
C ARG A 757 3.84 17.13 -23.47
N PHE A 758 3.63 15.92 -22.96
CA PHE A 758 3.59 15.60 -21.52
C PHE A 758 4.82 14.87 -21.00
N GLY A 759 5.83 14.64 -21.83
CA GLY A 759 7.16 14.19 -21.42
C GLY A 759 8.22 15.17 -21.89
N PRO A 760 9.42 15.18 -21.27
CA PRO A 760 10.58 15.82 -21.87
C PRO A 760 10.82 15.27 -23.28
N LYS A 761 11.42 16.09 -24.14
CA LYS A 761 11.66 15.71 -25.51
C LYS A 761 12.53 14.45 -25.57
N ASP A 762 12.10 13.47 -26.38
CA ASP A 762 12.80 12.22 -26.60
C ASP A 762 13.05 11.40 -25.31
N ALA A 763 12.24 11.59 -24.27
CA ALA A 763 12.55 11.02 -22.96
C ALA A 763 12.56 9.48 -22.91
N GLN A 764 11.75 8.86 -23.76
CA GLN A 764 11.66 7.41 -23.93
C GLN A 764 12.68 6.86 -24.94
N ARG A 765 13.51 7.71 -25.55
CA ARG A 765 14.55 7.27 -26.46
C ARG A 765 15.66 6.57 -25.67
N ALA A 766 15.92 5.30 -26.00
CA ALA A 766 17.01 4.55 -25.41
C ALA A 766 18.38 5.17 -25.77
N PRO A 767 19.40 5.08 -24.92
CA PRO A 767 20.72 5.67 -25.17
C PRO A 767 21.41 5.20 -26.47
N GLU A 768 21.05 4.03 -26.99
CA GLU A 768 21.53 3.44 -28.24
C GLU A 768 20.98 4.12 -29.50
N ALA A 769 19.82 4.77 -29.38
CA ALA A 769 19.09 5.31 -30.52
C ALA A 769 19.60 6.69 -30.98
N GLU A 770 20.46 7.35 -30.20
CA GLU A 770 21.11 8.60 -30.60
C GLU A 770 22.38 8.86 -29.79
N ASN A 771 23.42 9.42 -30.42
CA ASN A 771 24.65 9.83 -29.75
C ASN A 771 24.64 11.34 -29.44
N VAL A 772 24.24 11.72 -28.23
CA VAL A 772 24.12 13.11 -27.77
C VAL A 772 25.10 13.36 -26.63
N PRO A 773 25.87 14.46 -26.65
CA PRO A 773 26.74 14.83 -25.53
C PRO A 773 25.92 15.19 -24.29
N LEU A 774 26.35 14.69 -23.14
CA LEU A 774 25.77 15.00 -21.84
C LEU A 774 26.37 16.29 -21.27
N SER A 775 25.65 16.95 -20.36
CA SER A 775 26.20 18.08 -19.60
C SER A 775 27.36 17.63 -18.71
N ASP A 776 28.34 18.51 -18.43
CA ASP A 776 29.51 18.16 -17.60
C ASP A 776 29.13 17.52 -16.26
N HIS A 777 28.05 17.99 -15.65
CA HIS A 777 27.54 17.45 -14.38
C HIS A 777 26.93 16.04 -14.55
N ALA A 778 26.07 15.85 -15.56
CA ALA A 778 25.51 14.54 -15.87
C ALA A 778 26.62 13.55 -16.25
N ALA A 779 27.59 14.00 -17.03
CA ALA A 779 28.71 13.18 -17.46
C ALA A 779 29.57 12.71 -16.28
N PHE A 780 29.83 13.59 -15.32
CA PHE A 780 30.51 13.23 -14.09
C PHE A 780 29.74 12.18 -13.28
N LEU A 781 28.43 12.35 -13.10
CA LEU A 781 27.62 11.43 -12.29
C LEU A 781 27.40 10.07 -12.96
N LEU A 782 27.12 10.05 -14.26
CA LEU A 782 26.87 8.85 -15.06
C LEU A 782 28.16 8.14 -15.52
N GLY A 783 29.30 8.82 -15.41
CA GLY A 783 30.62 8.30 -15.77
C GLY A 783 30.87 8.20 -17.27
N THR A 784 30.16 8.98 -18.08
CA THR A 784 30.29 9.00 -19.55
C THR A 784 29.96 10.38 -20.11
N ASN A 785 30.58 10.78 -21.22
CA ASN A 785 30.37 12.11 -21.83
C ASN A 785 29.18 12.18 -22.80
N ASP A 786 28.62 11.04 -23.19
CA ASP A 786 27.53 10.95 -24.16
C ASP A 786 26.59 9.78 -23.81
N THR A 787 25.41 9.77 -24.45
CA THR A 787 24.39 8.73 -24.32
C THR A 787 24.91 7.35 -24.77
N PHE A 788 25.75 7.27 -25.79
CA PHE A 788 26.34 5.99 -26.24
C PHE A 788 27.19 5.32 -25.16
N GLY A 789 27.83 6.08 -24.28
CA GLY A 789 28.53 5.49 -23.14
C GLY A 789 27.59 4.97 -22.04
N LEU A 790 26.28 5.07 -22.20
CA LEU A 790 25.27 4.34 -21.41
C LEU A 790 24.70 3.13 -22.16
N ALA A 791 25.05 2.90 -23.42
CA ALA A 791 24.51 1.79 -24.20
C ALA A 791 24.80 0.43 -23.55
N ILE A 792 23.79 -0.44 -23.58
CA ILE A 792 23.85 -1.85 -23.17
C ILE A 792 23.44 -2.79 -24.31
N GLU A 793 22.62 -2.33 -25.27
CA GLU A 793 22.16 -3.14 -26.40
C GLU A 793 23.04 -2.99 -27.66
N ARG A 794 23.83 -4.02 -27.95
CA ARG A 794 24.75 -4.02 -29.11
C ARG A 794 24.02 -3.85 -30.45
N ASP A 795 22.95 -4.60 -30.66
CA ASP A 795 22.27 -4.67 -31.97
C ASP A 795 21.56 -3.36 -32.32
N ASP A 796 21.12 -2.61 -31.30
CA ASP A 796 20.52 -1.29 -31.47
C ASP A 796 21.54 -0.24 -31.89
N LEU A 797 22.76 -0.28 -31.34
CA LEU A 797 23.86 0.57 -31.81
C LEU A 797 24.21 0.30 -33.28
N LEU A 798 24.27 -0.97 -33.68
CA LEU A 798 24.56 -1.36 -35.06
C LEU A 798 23.42 -0.97 -36.01
N SER A 799 22.17 -1.11 -35.58
CA SER A 799 21.00 -0.67 -36.32
C SER A 799 21.00 0.85 -36.52
N TYR A 800 21.30 1.62 -35.46
CA TYR A 800 21.46 3.06 -35.53
C TYR A 800 22.58 3.48 -36.49
N ALA A 801 23.74 2.80 -36.42
CA ALA A 801 24.86 3.06 -37.31
C ALA A 801 24.47 2.87 -38.77
N MET A 802 23.81 1.75 -39.09
CA MET A 802 23.35 1.43 -40.44
C MET A 802 22.36 2.47 -40.97
N GLN A 803 21.36 2.85 -40.17
CA GLN A 803 20.41 3.91 -40.53
C GLN A 803 21.13 5.24 -40.77
N THR A 804 22.16 5.54 -39.98
CA THR A 804 22.97 6.75 -40.15
C THR A 804 23.79 6.71 -41.44
N PHE A 805 24.43 5.59 -41.77
CA PHE A 805 25.17 5.46 -43.04
C PHE A 805 24.25 5.54 -44.25
N GLN A 806 23.04 4.96 -44.19
CA GLN A 806 22.05 5.08 -45.25
C GLN A 806 21.63 6.54 -45.47
N ARG A 807 21.33 7.29 -44.39
CA ARG A 807 21.05 8.73 -44.47
C ARG A 807 22.22 9.53 -45.07
N LEU A 808 23.46 9.17 -44.72
CA LEU A 808 24.66 9.80 -45.31
C LEU A 808 24.79 9.45 -46.80
N ALA A 809 24.52 8.20 -47.20
CA ALA A 809 24.56 7.78 -48.61
C ALA A 809 23.53 8.56 -49.45
N GLU A 810 22.33 8.78 -48.90
CA GLU A 810 21.24 9.52 -49.54
C GLU A 810 21.49 11.04 -49.61
N ASN A 811 22.28 11.60 -48.68
CA ASN A 811 22.60 13.02 -48.66
C ASN A 811 23.67 13.40 -49.71
N GLN A 812 23.24 13.51 -50.96
CA GLN A 812 24.10 13.88 -52.10
C GLN A 812 24.57 15.35 -52.10
N THR A 813 24.08 16.17 -51.17
CA THR A 813 24.49 17.59 -51.06
C THR A 813 25.78 17.78 -50.26
N ALA A 814 26.15 16.80 -49.43
CA ALA A 814 27.36 16.83 -48.63
C ALA A 814 28.57 16.27 -49.40
N ASP A 815 29.74 16.87 -49.16
CA ASP A 815 31.01 16.42 -49.72
C ASP A 815 31.28 14.92 -49.38
N PRO A 816 31.63 14.07 -50.37
CA PRO A 816 31.86 12.64 -50.15
C PRO A 816 32.91 12.33 -49.07
N ALA A 817 33.99 13.11 -49.00
CA ALA A 817 35.03 12.89 -47.98
C ALA A 817 34.51 13.21 -46.57
N SER A 818 33.70 14.25 -46.44
CA SER A 818 33.03 14.61 -45.18
C SER A 818 32.07 13.52 -44.70
N ARG A 819 31.31 12.88 -45.61
CA ARG A 819 30.42 11.76 -45.29
C ARG A 819 31.19 10.52 -44.83
N ALA A 820 32.27 10.18 -45.53
CA ALA A 820 33.15 9.07 -45.14
C ALA A 820 33.82 9.32 -43.77
N LEU A 821 34.25 10.56 -43.50
CA LEU A 821 34.82 10.93 -42.20
C LEU A 821 33.80 10.82 -41.06
N GLN A 822 32.55 11.22 -41.28
CA GLN A 822 31.47 11.05 -40.30
C GLN A 822 31.20 9.56 -40.03
N ALA A 823 31.18 8.73 -41.07
CA ALA A 823 31.02 7.29 -40.91
C ALA A 823 32.19 6.66 -40.14
N SER A 824 33.44 7.04 -40.45
CA SER A 824 34.63 6.57 -39.72
C SER A 824 34.55 6.91 -38.23
N ARG A 825 34.16 8.15 -37.88
CA ARG A 825 33.99 8.56 -36.48
C ARG A 825 32.92 7.75 -35.76
N MET A 826 31.82 7.41 -36.43
CA MET A 826 30.77 6.58 -35.85
C MET A 826 31.26 5.14 -35.61
N ILE A 827 31.96 4.56 -36.59
CA ILE A 827 32.56 3.22 -36.47
C ILE A 827 33.56 3.19 -35.32
N GLU A 828 34.43 4.19 -35.22
CA GLU A 828 35.40 4.33 -34.13
C GLU A 828 34.73 4.52 -32.77
N ARG A 829 33.57 5.21 -32.71
CA ARG A 829 32.83 5.45 -31.47
C ARG A 829 32.12 4.20 -30.96
N ILE A 830 31.50 3.42 -31.85
CA ILE A 830 30.79 2.17 -31.50
C ILE A 830 31.79 1.06 -31.17
N ASN A 831 32.94 1.06 -31.86
CA ASN A 831 34.06 0.14 -31.61
C ASN A 831 33.66 -1.35 -31.70
N ASP A 832 32.76 -1.69 -32.62
CA ASP A 832 32.29 -3.06 -32.82
C ASP A 832 33.11 -3.81 -33.89
N PRO A 833 33.58 -5.05 -33.64
CA PRO A 833 34.41 -5.80 -34.59
C PRO A 833 33.71 -6.13 -35.91
N GLU A 834 32.43 -6.47 -35.88
CA GLU A 834 31.65 -6.79 -37.08
C GLU A 834 31.44 -5.54 -37.93
N LEU A 835 31.22 -4.40 -37.28
CA LEU A 835 31.13 -3.10 -37.91
C LEU A 835 32.43 -2.71 -38.62
N TYR A 836 33.59 -2.93 -37.98
CA TYR A 836 34.88 -2.67 -38.61
C TYR A 836 35.14 -3.54 -39.84
N LEU A 837 34.71 -4.81 -39.83
CA LEU A 837 34.82 -5.68 -41.01
C LEU A 837 34.07 -5.12 -42.23
N LYS A 838 33.06 -4.27 -42.01
CA LYS A 838 32.28 -3.60 -43.07
C LYS A 838 32.76 -2.18 -43.36
N ALA A 839 33.72 -1.64 -42.61
CA ALA A 839 34.12 -0.24 -42.69
C ALA A 839 34.60 0.20 -44.08
N SER A 840 35.41 -0.63 -44.75
CA SER A 840 35.91 -0.33 -46.11
C SER A 840 34.78 -0.32 -47.15
N ASP A 841 33.85 -1.26 -47.03
CA ASP A 841 32.68 -1.34 -47.93
C ASP A 841 31.78 -0.12 -47.73
N ILE A 842 31.55 0.28 -46.47
CA ILE A 842 30.78 1.47 -46.11
C ILE A 842 31.45 2.74 -46.66
N ALA A 843 32.75 2.90 -46.46
CA ALA A 843 33.50 4.06 -46.95
C ALA A 843 33.46 4.16 -48.48
N THR A 844 33.66 3.03 -49.18
CA THR A 844 33.59 2.97 -50.65
C THR A 844 32.20 3.33 -51.15
N ALA A 845 31.15 2.76 -50.55
CA ALA A 845 29.77 3.07 -50.93
C ALA A 845 29.42 4.55 -50.72
N LEU A 846 29.88 5.16 -49.62
CA LEU A 846 29.65 6.59 -49.35
C LEU A 846 30.40 7.50 -50.33
N ILE A 847 31.64 7.17 -50.70
CA ILE A 847 32.45 7.95 -51.65
C ILE A 847 31.88 7.85 -53.07
N ASP A 848 31.56 6.63 -53.51
CA ASP A 848 31.10 6.35 -54.88
C ASP A 848 29.59 6.59 -55.07
N GLY A 849 28.86 6.92 -53.99
CA GLY A 849 27.41 7.15 -54.03
C GLY A 849 26.60 5.87 -54.30
N GLN A 850 27.13 4.72 -53.90
CA GLN A 850 26.44 3.43 -54.01
C GLN A 850 25.46 3.22 -52.86
N SER A 851 24.41 2.45 -53.11
CA SER A 851 23.41 2.11 -52.08
C SER A 851 23.97 1.09 -51.08
N LEU A 852 23.70 1.33 -49.78
CA LEU A 852 24.01 0.39 -48.69
C LEU A 852 22.88 -0.62 -48.42
N GLN A 853 21.85 -0.66 -49.28
CA GLN A 853 20.72 -1.59 -49.13
C GLN A 853 21.19 -3.06 -49.22
N GLY A 854 20.80 -3.86 -48.24
CA GLY A 854 21.18 -5.28 -48.13
C GLY A 854 22.43 -5.56 -47.30
N MET A 855 23.14 -4.52 -46.84
CA MET A 855 24.18 -4.70 -45.83
C MET A 855 23.54 -4.97 -44.47
N THR A 856 23.82 -6.13 -43.89
CA THR A 856 23.27 -6.57 -42.59
C THR A 856 24.38 -7.10 -41.69
N PHE A 857 24.18 -6.94 -40.39
CA PHE A 857 24.96 -7.62 -39.36
C PHE A 857 24.28 -8.95 -39.04
N SER A 858 25.05 -10.05 -38.99
CA SER A 858 24.52 -11.41 -38.89
C SER A 858 24.94 -12.13 -37.62
N TRP A 859 25.95 -11.63 -36.87
CA TRP A 859 26.54 -12.37 -35.77
C TRP A 859 25.55 -12.74 -34.66
N SER A 860 24.70 -11.81 -34.21
CA SER A 860 23.70 -12.09 -33.17
C SER A 860 22.68 -13.14 -33.62
N ARG A 861 22.20 -13.05 -34.88
CA ARG A 861 21.28 -14.04 -35.46
C ARG A 861 21.92 -15.42 -35.63
N GLU A 862 23.16 -15.47 -36.13
CA GLU A 862 23.93 -16.71 -36.29
C GLU A 862 24.19 -17.37 -34.93
N LEU A 863 24.54 -16.58 -33.92
CA LEU A 863 24.76 -17.04 -32.56
C LEU A 863 23.48 -17.64 -31.94
N SER A 864 22.34 -16.95 -32.09
CA SER A 864 21.04 -17.44 -31.61
C SER A 864 20.63 -18.76 -32.27
N GLN A 865 20.87 -18.90 -33.59
CA GLN A 865 20.61 -20.14 -34.33
C GLN A 865 21.49 -21.29 -33.85
N GLU A 866 22.78 -21.05 -33.61
CA GLU A 866 23.71 -22.08 -33.13
C GLU A 866 23.39 -22.47 -31.67
N ARG A 867 22.96 -21.52 -30.83
CA ARG A 867 22.45 -21.79 -29.46
C ARG A 867 21.19 -22.66 -29.48
N THR A 868 20.24 -22.35 -30.38
CA THR A 868 19.03 -23.18 -30.58
C THR A 868 19.41 -24.59 -31.02
N LYS A 869 20.36 -24.72 -31.95
CA LYS A 869 20.85 -26.02 -32.40
C LYS A 869 21.54 -26.82 -31.29
N ALA A 870 22.31 -26.19 -30.41
CA ALA A 870 22.88 -26.84 -29.24
C ALA A 870 21.79 -27.39 -28.30
N ARG A 871 20.71 -26.62 -28.08
CA ARG A 871 19.54 -27.05 -27.30
C ARG A 871 18.80 -28.20 -27.97
N ASP A 872 18.61 -28.16 -29.29
CA ASP A 872 17.98 -29.26 -30.05
C ASP A 872 18.78 -30.56 -29.93
N LEU A 873 20.12 -30.49 -30.01
CA LEU A 873 20.99 -31.64 -29.79
C LEU A 873 20.83 -32.19 -28.37
N LEU A 874 20.77 -31.32 -27.36
CA LEU A 874 20.53 -31.70 -25.96
C LEU A 874 19.18 -32.40 -25.79
N PHE A 875 18.09 -31.84 -26.31
CA PHE A 875 16.74 -32.44 -26.26
C PHE A 875 16.63 -33.75 -27.04
N SER A 876 17.45 -33.93 -28.08
CA SER A 876 17.54 -35.19 -28.82
C SER A 876 18.36 -36.27 -28.11
N GLY A 877 18.91 -35.98 -26.92
CA GLY A 877 19.74 -36.89 -26.13
C GLY A 877 21.20 -36.94 -26.57
N GLN A 878 21.63 -36.09 -27.51
CA GLN A 878 23.00 -36.03 -28.02
C GLN A 878 23.84 -35.04 -27.19
N ILE A 879 24.05 -35.36 -25.92
CA ILE A 879 24.62 -34.45 -24.92
C ILE A 879 26.06 -34.03 -25.28
N GLU A 880 26.94 -34.98 -25.63
CA GLU A 880 28.34 -34.67 -25.95
C GLU A 880 28.50 -33.85 -27.25
N ASP A 881 27.63 -34.10 -28.24
CA ASP A 881 27.61 -33.33 -29.48
C ASP A 881 27.10 -31.90 -29.23
N ALA A 882 26.11 -31.74 -28.34
CA ALA A 882 25.62 -30.43 -27.90
C ALA A 882 26.72 -29.62 -27.20
N VAL A 883 27.43 -30.24 -26.24
CA VAL A 883 28.55 -29.61 -25.52
C VAL A 883 29.66 -29.22 -26.48
N THR A 884 30.10 -30.15 -27.35
CA THR A 884 31.15 -29.88 -28.33
C THR A 884 30.76 -28.77 -29.30
N HIS A 885 29.50 -28.75 -29.74
CA HIS A 885 28.99 -27.68 -30.61
C HIS A 885 29.01 -26.32 -29.91
N ALA A 886 28.54 -26.26 -28.66
CA ALA A 886 28.52 -25.05 -27.85
C ALA A 886 29.94 -24.53 -27.55
N GLU A 887 30.87 -25.39 -27.13
CA GLU A 887 32.28 -25.04 -26.86
C GLU A 887 32.95 -24.45 -28.11
N HIS A 888 32.79 -25.09 -29.28
CA HIS A 888 33.36 -24.57 -30.54
C HIS A 888 32.73 -23.25 -30.96
N MET A 889 31.40 -23.11 -30.78
CA MET A 889 30.69 -21.88 -31.09
C MET A 889 31.20 -20.74 -30.21
N LEU A 890 31.27 -20.94 -28.89
CA LEU A 890 31.73 -19.93 -27.93
C LEU A 890 33.18 -19.52 -28.20
N ALA A 891 34.11 -20.47 -28.36
CA ALA A 891 35.51 -20.17 -28.68
C ALA A 891 35.65 -19.34 -29.97
N ARG A 892 34.83 -19.62 -30.98
CA ARG A 892 34.80 -18.84 -32.23
C ARG A 892 34.34 -17.40 -32.00
N TYR A 893 33.32 -17.18 -31.18
CA TYR A 893 32.79 -15.83 -30.91
C TYR A 893 33.66 -15.06 -29.92
N ASP A 894 34.19 -15.70 -28.88
CA ASP A 894 35.14 -15.08 -27.96
C ASP A 894 36.38 -14.55 -28.69
N GLY A 895 36.93 -15.33 -29.62
CA GLY A 895 38.05 -14.91 -30.47
C GLY A 895 37.71 -13.68 -31.32
N ARG A 896 36.46 -13.50 -31.76
CA ARG A 896 36.05 -12.29 -32.52
C ARG A 896 36.11 -11.01 -31.70
N PHE A 897 36.01 -11.10 -30.38
CA PHE A 897 36.05 -9.93 -29.48
C PHE A 897 37.40 -9.75 -28.79
N HIS A 898 38.20 -10.82 -28.62
CA HIS A 898 39.55 -10.75 -28.03
C HIS A 898 40.67 -10.59 -29.08
N ASP A 899 40.55 -11.21 -30.26
CA ASP A 899 41.62 -11.30 -31.27
C ASP A 899 41.52 -10.25 -32.40
N VAL A 900 40.71 -9.20 -32.21
CA VAL A 900 40.52 -8.09 -33.19
C VAL A 900 41.85 -7.45 -33.63
N HIS A 901 42.92 -7.67 -32.87
CA HIS A 901 44.25 -7.12 -33.06
C HIS A 901 45.11 -7.80 -34.15
N GLU A 902 44.78 -9.00 -34.65
CA GLU A 902 45.63 -9.70 -35.65
C GLU A 902 45.24 -9.44 -37.11
N THR A 903 44.02 -9.00 -37.41
CA THR A 903 43.48 -8.96 -38.79
C THR A 903 43.25 -7.55 -39.36
N MET A 904 43.50 -6.49 -38.59
CA MET A 904 43.34 -5.09 -39.03
C MET A 904 44.61 -4.52 -39.68
N PRO A 905 44.50 -3.70 -40.74
CA PRO A 905 45.66 -3.05 -41.35
C PRO A 905 46.39 -2.14 -40.34
N ALA A 906 47.71 -2.25 -40.33
CA ALA A 906 48.63 -1.58 -39.41
C ALA A 906 48.82 -0.08 -39.71
N ASP A 907 47.74 0.67 -39.85
CA ASP A 907 47.78 2.11 -40.14
C ASP A 907 47.91 2.92 -38.84
N GLY A 908 48.98 2.67 -38.06
CA GLY A 908 49.63 3.56 -37.08
C GLY A 908 48.81 4.32 -36.01
N ASN A 909 47.48 4.25 -36.00
CA ASN A 909 46.57 5.13 -35.26
C ASN A 909 45.35 4.37 -34.67
N THR A 910 45.32 3.04 -34.82
CA THR A 910 44.28 2.14 -34.29
C THR A 910 44.65 1.69 -32.87
N PRO A 911 43.83 1.99 -31.84
CA PRO A 911 44.15 1.67 -30.45
C PRO A 911 44.06 0.17 -30.14
N ARG A 912 44.95 -0.32 -29.27
CA ARG A 912 45.11 -1.72 -28.85
C ARG A 912 44.23 -2.13 -27.64
N ASP A 913 43.23 -1.31 -27.28
CA ASP A 913 42.58 -1.36 -25.96
C ASP A 913 41.04 -1.51 -26.08
N ALA A 914 40.56 -2.42 -26.93
CA ALA A 914 39.14 -2.76 -27.00
C ALA A 914 38.77 -3.66 -25.82
N VAL A 915 37.74 -3.30 -25.07
CA VAL A 915 37.37 -3.99 -23.83
C VAL A 915 35.94 -4.54 -23.96
N PRO A 916 35.78 -5.86 -24.19
CA PRO A 916 34.48 -6.46 -24.42
C PRO A 916 33.67 -6.54 -23.12
N ARG A 917 32.43 -6.05 -23.13
CA ARG A 917 31.56 -5.96 -21.96
C ARG A 917 30.10 -6.29 -22.25
N TYR A 918 29.43 -6.75 -21.20
CA TYR A 918 28.00 -6.98 -21.12
C TYR A 918 27.44 -6.27 -19.88
N PHE A 919 26.21 -5.76 -19.98
CA PHE A 919 25.48 -5.12 -18.89
C PHE A 919 24.05 -5.62 -18.90
N ASN A 920 23.55 -6.08 -17.74
CA ASN A 920 22.17 -6.52 -17.62
C ASN A 920 21.20 -5.35 -17.41
N SER A 921 21.71 -4.18 -17.01
CA SER A 921 20.90 -2.97 -16.80
C SER A 921 21.74 -1.69 -16.92
N TYR A 922 21.08 -0.56 -17.15
CA TYR A 922 21.77 0.75 -17.14
C TYR A 922 22.33 1.10 -15.75
N ALA A 923 21.76 0.56 -14.67
CA ALA A 923 22.32 0.72 -13.33
C ALA A 923 23.71 0.08 -13.24
N GLU A 924 23.85 -1.15 -13.72
CA GLU A 924 25.16 -1.83 -13.81
C GLU A 924 26.12 -1.10 -14.74
N ARG A 925 25.62 -0.55 -15.86
CA ARG A 925 26.42 0.26 -16.78
C ARG A 925 27.04 1.47 -16.09
N VAL A 926 26.25 2.22 -15.31
CA VAL A 926 26.75 3.37 -14.56
C VAL A 926 27.74 2.94 -13.46
N VAL A 927 27.44 1.84 -12.76
CA VAL A 927 28.36 1.25 -11.76
C VAL A 927 29.69 0.86 -12.43
N TYR A 928 29.65 0.27 -13.62
CA TYR A 928 30.84 -0.04 -14.40
C TYR A 928 31.66 1.21 -14.71
N ASN A 929 31.01 2.23 -15.27
CA ASN A 929 31.66 3.49 -15.64
C ASN A 929 32.36 4.15 -14.45
N LYS A 930 31.82 4.00 -13.23
CA LYS A 930 32.33 4.67 -12.02
C LYS A 930 33.35 3.83 -11.25
N LEU A 931 33.23 2.51 -11.25
CA LEU A 931 34.06 1.62 -10.43
C LEU A 931 35.14 0.85 -11.20
N PHE A 932 34.93 0.58 -12.49
CA PHE A 932 35.75 -0.37 -13.25
C PHE A 932 36.41 0.24 -14.49
N ALA A 933 35.72 1.16 -15.17
CA ALA A 933 36.23 1.76 -16.40
C ALA A 933 37.54 2.52 -16.16
N THR A 934 38.54 2.26 -17.01
CA THR A 934 39.85 2.93 -16.95
C THR A 934 39.92 4.13 -17.90
N ALA A 935 40.79 5.09 -17.59
CA ALA A 935 40.94 6.28 -18.43
C ALA A 935 41.49 5.91 -19.82
N GLY A 936 40.72 6.20 -20.88
CA GLY A 936 41.09 5.91 -22.26
C GLY A 936 40.67 4.53 -22.77
N GLU A 937 40.04 3.72 -21.93
CA GLU A 937 39.42 2.44 -22.32
C GLU A 937 38.40 2.63 -23.44
N ARG A 938 38.43 1.75 -24.44
CA ARG A 938 37.40 1.71 -25.49
C ARG A 938 36.55 0.47 -25.33
N LEU A 939 35.36 0.66 -24.77
CA LEU A 939 34.42 -0.43 -24.55
C LEU A 939 33.83 -0.93 -25.87
N THR A 940 33.59 -2.24 -25.93
CA THR A 940 32.87 -2.93 -27.01
C THR A 940 31.77 -3.77 -26.38
N LEU A 941 30.52 -3.67 -26.86
CA LEU A 941 29.44 -4.52 -26.36
C LEU A 941 29.49 -5.90 -27.01
N VAL A 942 29.39 -6.95 -26.19
CA VAL A 942 29.20 -8.32 -26.69
C VAL A 942 27.71 -8.64 -26.85
N PRO A 943 27.30 -9.55 -27.75
CA PRO A 943 25.91 -9.97 -27.84
C PRO A 943 25.42 -10.63 -26.54
N ASN A 944 24.19 -10.33 -26.12
CA ASN A 944 23.58 -10.89 -24.90
C ASN A 944 23.58 -12.43 -24.93
N ASP A 945 23.26 -13.01 -26.09
CA ASP A 945 23.27 -14.46 -26.32
C ASP A 945 24.64 -15.10 -26.07
N LEU A 946 25.76 -14.36 -26.19
CA LEU A 946 27.10 -14.91 -25.94
C LEU A 946 27.27 -15.20 -24.45
N VAL A 947 26.87 -14.25 -23.61
CA VAL A 947 26.94 -14.39 -22.14
C VAL A 947 25.97 -15.46 -21.66
N TYR A 948 24.75 -15.50 -22.18
CA TYR A 948 23.78 -16.54 -21.83
C TYR A 948 24.26 -17.94 -22.25
N ALA A 949 24.85 -18.09 -23.43
CA ALA A 949 25.39 -19.36 -23.87
C ALA A 949 26.54 -19.86 -22.96
N HIS A 950 27.40 -18.96 -22.47
CA HIS A 950 28.39 -19.33 -21.44
C HIS A 950 27.76 -19.80 -20.14
N LEU A 951 26.73 -19.09 -19.64
CA LEU A 951 26.03 -19.47 -18.41
C LEU A 951 25.33 -20.83 -18.54
N GLU A 952 24.62 -21.05 -19.64
CA GLU A 952 23.94 -22.32 -19.93
C GLU A 952 24.93 -23.48 -20.04
N LEU A 953 26.03 -23.30 -20.77
CA LEU A 953 27.05 -24.33 -20.92
C LEU A 953 27.78 -24.59 -19.60
N ALA A 954 28.09 -23.55 -18.82
CA ALA A 954 28.68 -23.70 -17.50
C ALA A 954 27.80 -24.54 -16.57
N GLU A 955 26.49 -24.26 -16.55
CA GLU A 955 25.53 -25.03 -15.75
C GLU A 955 25.52 -26.50 -16.19
N LEU A 956 25.38 -26.75 -17.50
CA LEU A 956 25.39 -28.09 -18.07
C LEU A 956 26.67 -28.86 -17.74
N LEU A 957 27.84 -28.24 -17.94
CA LEU A 957 29.14 -28.85 -17.62
C LEU A 957 29.30 -29.11 -16.12
N SER A 958 28.79 -28.22 -15.26
CA SER A 958 28.88 -28.38 -13.80
C SER A 958 28.15 -29.61 -13.28
N GLN A 959 27.12 -30.05 -14.00
CA GLN A 959 26.32 -31.23 -13.68
C GLN A 959 26.91 -32.49 -14.33
N LEU A 960 27.33 -32.42 -15.59
CA LEU A 960 27.85 -33.57 -16.34
C LEU A 960 29.30 -33.94 -15.96
N ARG A 961 30.16 -32.93 -15.84
CA ARG A 961 31.62 -33.07 -15.72
C ARG A 961 32.17 -32.48 -14.41
N GLY A 962 31.29 -31.98 -13.54
CA GLY A 962 31.65 -31.40 -12.25
C GLY A 962 32.05 -29.92 -12.32
N PRO A 963 32.25 -29.27 -11.16
CA PRO A 963 32.37 -27.82 -11.05
C PRO A 963 33.59 -27.23 -11.77
N GLU A 964 34.70 -27.96 -11.89
CA GLU A 964 35.93 -27.49 -12.54
C GLU A 964 35.72 -27.21 -14.04
N ALA A 965 34.92 -28.03 -14.71
CA ALA A 965 34.63 -27.87 -16.13
C ALA A 965 33.83 -26.59 -16.45
N ALA A 966 33.10 -26.04 -15.46
CA ALA A 966 32.31 -24.82 -15.62
C ALA A 966 33.15 -23.54 -15.48
N LEU A 967 34.29 -23.60 -14.79
CA LEU A 967 35.11 -22.42 -14.45
C LEU A 967 35.58 -21.59 -15.65
N PRO A 968 36.04 -22.17 -16.78
CA PRO A 968 36.47 -21.38 -17.92
C PRO A 968 35.37 -20.45 -18.43
N HIS A 969 34.13 -20.95 -18.53
CA HIS A 969 33.00 -20.16 -19.01
C HIS A 969 32.52 -19.15 -17.96
N LEU A 970 32.49 -19.50 -16.67
CA LEU A 970 32.10 -18.55 -15.62
C LEU A 970 33.13 -17.42 -15.44
N ASN A 971 34.43 -17.72 -15.57
CA ASN A 971 35.48 -16.70 -15.59
C ASN A 971 35.32 -15.78 -16.81
N GLN A 972 34.94 -16.32 -17.97
CA GLN A 972 34.65 -15.52 -19.15
C GLN A 972 33.43 -14.61 -18.94
N VAL A 973 32.37 -15.11 -18.30
CA VAL A 973 31.19 -14.31 -17.94
C VAL A 973 31.57 -13.18 -16.97
N VAL A 974 32.38 -13.46 -15.94
CA VAL A 974 32.87 -12.42 -15.01
C VAL A 974 33.75 -11.39 -15.74
N ALA A 975 34.55 -11.81 -16.72
CA ALA A 975 35.35 -10.90 -17.54
C ALA A 975 34.49 -9.99 -18.42
N TYR A 976 33.41 -10.51 -19.02
CA TYR A 976 32.45 -9.71 -19.78
C TYR A 976 31.55 -8.84 -18.90
N ALA A 977 31.13 -9.34 -17.73
CA ALA A 977 30.12 -8.72 -16.88
C ALA A 977 30.63 -8.47 -15.44
N PRO A 978 31.70 -7.68 -15.23
CA PRO A 978 32.30 -7.49 -13.91
C PRO A 978 31.40 -6.71 -12.93
N ALA A 979 30.45 -5.92 -13.44
CA ALA A 979 29.46 -5.20 -12.62
C ALA A 979 28.19 -6.02 -12.34
N TYR A 980 28.05 -7.23 -12.90
CA TYR A 980 26.88 -8.07 -12.72
C TYR A 980 27.06 -9.00 -11.51
N ALA A 981 26.33 -8.78 -10.42
CA ALA A 981 26.48 -9.54 -9.18
C ALA A 981 26.28 -11.05 -9.39
N GLN A 982 25.32 -11.44 -10.22
CA GLN A 982 25.00 -12.85 -10.47
C GLN A 982 26.14 -13.60 -11.18
N ALA A 983 26.93 -12.93 -12.03
CA ALA A 983 28.11 -13.54 -12.65
C ALA A 983 29.09 -14.05 -11.58
N HIS A 984 29.36 -13.20 -10.58
CA HIS A 984 30.21 -13.55 -9.44
C HIS A 984 29.57 -14.64 -8.58
N LEU A 985 28.28 -14.55 -8.26
CA LEU A 985 27.60 -15.56 -7.42
C LEU A 985 27.59 -16.95 -8.06
N ARG A 986 27.38 -17.06 -9.38
CA ARG A 986 27.47 -18.32 -10.12
C ARG A 986 28.88 -18.92 -10.07
N LEU A 987 29.91 -18.08 -10.20
CA LEU A 987 31.30 -18.52 -10.04
C LEU A 987 31.61 -18.95 -8.59
N ALA A 988 31.15 -18.19 -7.60
CA ALA A 988 31.31 -18.52 -6.18
C ALA A 988 30.65 -19.86 -5.84
N MET A 989 29.47 -20.16 -6.40
CA MET A 989 28.78 -21.43 -6.23
C MET A 989 29.62 -22.64 -6.68
N GLN A 990 30.29 -22.55 -7.84
CA GLN A 990 31.11 -23.66 -8.33
C GLN A 990 32.43 -23.79 -7.55
N LEU A 991 33.08 -22.67 -7.21
CA LEU A 991 34.27 -22.66 -6.36
C LEU A 991 33.98 -23.21 -4.95
N TYR A 992 32.78 -22.93 -4.43
CA TYR A 992 32.29 -23.48 -3.17
C TYR A 992 32.19 -25.00 -3.22
N ARG A 993 31.67 -25.57 -4.33
CA ARG A 993 31.62 -27.03 -4.54
C ARG A 993 33.01 -27.66 -4.67
N MET A 994 34.01 -26.88 -5.08
CA MET A 994 35.41 -27.30 -5.14
C MET A 994 36.17 -27.08 -3.83
N GLU A 995 35.54 -26.49 -2.82
CA GLU A 995 36.17 -26.14 -1.55
C GLU A 995 37.35 -25.15 -1.70
N ASP A 996 37.40 -24.35 -2.77
CA ASP A 996 38.40 -23.29 -2.95
C ASP A 996 37.98 -22.01 -2.22
N TRP A 997 38.17 -22.04 -0.91
CA TRP A 997 37.70 -20.99 -0.01
C TRP A 997 38.31 -19.61 -0.30
N ASP A 998 39.56 -19.52 -0.76
CA ASP A 998 40.22 -18.24 -1.05
C ASP A 998 39.55 -17.56 -2.25
N SER A 999 39.30 -18.34 -3.30
CA SER A 999 38.60 -17.86 -4.49
C SER A 999 37.13 -17.55 -4.20
N VAL A 1000 36.42 -18.36 -3.41
CA VAL A 1000 35.02 -18.06 -2.99
C VAL A 1000 34.96 -16.73 -2.26
N LYS A 1001 35.87 -16.47 -1.31
CA LYS A 1001 35.94 -15.19 -0.59
C LYS A 1001 36.13 -14.02 -1.54
N ALA A 1002 37.08 -14.12 -2.47
CA ALA A 1002 37.37 -13.05 -3.42
C ALA A 1002 36.17 -12.73 -4.32
N VAL A 1003 35.54 -13.76 -4.89
CA VAL A 1003 34.40 -13.60 -5.80
C VAL A 1003 33.16 -13.12 -5.05
N ALA A 1004 32.88 -13.63 -3.85
CA ALA A 1004 31.75 -13.16 -3.04
C ALA A 1004 31.92 -11.70 -2.58
N LEU A 1005 33.14 -11.24 -2.30
CA LEU A 1005 33.40 -9.83 -2.02
C LEU A 1005 33.15 -8.94 -3.25
N ASN A 1006 33.51 -9.40 -4.45
CA ASN A 1006 33.21 -8.70 -5.69
C ASN A 1006 31.70 -8.63 -5.93
N ALA A 1007 30.98 -9.75 -5.76
CA ALA A 1007 29.52 -9.80 -5.83
C ALA A 1007 28.88 -8.77 -4.88
N LEU A 1008 29.32 -8.74 -3.62
CA LEU A 1008 28.80 -7.84 -2.60
C LEU A 1008 29.06 -6.37 -2.93
N ARG A 1009 30.20 -6.05 -3.55
CA ARG A 1009 30.55 -4.68 -3.95
C ARG A 1009 29.62 -4.11 -5.03
N VAL A 1010 29.11 -4.96 -5.92
CA VAL A 1010 28.26 -4.56 -7.05
C VAL A 1010 26.79 -4.94 -6.88
N SER A 1011 26.40 -5.48 -5.73
CA SER A 1011 25.01 -5.87 -5.45
C SER A 1011 24.09 -4.65 -5.39
N LEU A 1012 23.04 -4.63 -6.21
CA LEU A 1012 22.02 -3.57 -6.27
C LEU A 1012 20.74 -3.94 -5.52
N ASP A 1013 20.64 -5.18 -5.03
CA ASP A 1013 19.46 -5.73 -4.37
C ASP A 1013 19.85 -6.59 -3.15
N ARG A 1014 18.85 -6.87 -2.29
CA ARG A 1014 19.01 -7.60 -1.03
C ARG A 1014 19.34 -9.07 -1.22
N GLU A 1015 18.86 -9.69 -2.30
CA GLU A 1015 18.99 -11.13 -2.53
C GLU A 1015 20.42 -11.45 -2.95
N SER A 1016 20.96 -10.73 -3.93
CA SER A 1016 22.37 -10.83 -4.34
C SER A 1016 23.32 -10.61 -3.16
N ALA A 1017 23.05 -9.60 -2.33
CA ALA A 1017 23.86 -9.32 -1.14
C ALA A 1017 23.74 -10.44 -0.08
N ALA A 1018 22.54 -10.99 0.12
CA ALA A 1018 22.34 -12.10 1.06
C ALA A 1018 23.07 -13.36 0.64
N ASP A 1019 23.12 -13.68 -0.66
CA ASP A 1019 23.87 -14.82 -1.19
C ASP A 1019 25.38 -14.61 -1.07
N ALA A 1020 25.87 -13.40 -1.34
CA ALA A 1020 27.28 -13.07 -1.11
C ALA A 1020 27.67 -13.27 0.36
N TYR A 1021 26.85 -12.80 1.32
CA TYR A 1021 27.08 -13.06 2.74
C TYR A 1021 26.97 -14.54 3.11
N HIS A 1022 26.08 -15.29 2.47
CA HIS A 1022 25.97 -16.73 2.70
C HIS A 1022 27.29 -17.44 2.34
N TYR A 1023 27.82 -17.18 1.14
CA TYR A 1023 29.11 -17.74 0.72
C TYR A 1023 30.26 -17.27 1.62
N LEU A 1024 30.32 -15.98 1.97
CA LEU A 1024 31.33 -15.46 2.90
C LEU A 1024 31.24 -16.13 4.29
N GLY A 1025 30.03 -16.35 4.78
CA GLY A 1025 29.78 -16.98 6.07
C GLY A 1025 30.26 -18.43 6.10
N TYR A 1026 29.91 -19.19 5.06
CA TYR A 1026 30.40 -20.56 4.93
C TYR A 1026 31.92 -20.61 4.82
N THR A 1027 32.49 -19.75 3.98
CA THR A 1027 33.93 -19.70 3.77
C THR A 1027 34.69 -19.33 5.05
N ALA A 1028 34.16 -18.41 5.85
CA ALA A 1028 34.71 -18.08 7.17
C ALA A 1028 34.60 -19.27 8.13
N TRP A 1029 33.49 -20.02 8.09
CA TRP A 1029 33.31 -21.22 8.91
C TRP A 1029 34.37 -22.26 8.58
N MET A 1030 34.62 -22.55 7.30
CA MET A 1030 35.65 -23.52 6.89
C MET A 1030 37.09 -23.10 7.25
N ARG A 1031 37.30 -21.82 7.58
CA ARG A 1031 38.58 -21.28 8.11
C ARG A 1031 38.64 -21.16 9.63
N ASP A 1032 37.66 -21.72 10.35
CA ASP A 1032 37.52 -21.58 11.81
C ASP A 1032 37.36 -20.12 12.28
N GLU A 1033 36.93 -19.21 11.40
CA GLU A 1033 36.62 -17.81 11.71
C GLU A 1033 35.16 -17.68 12.22
N PHE A 1034 34.82 -18.41 13.29
CA PHE A 1034 33.43 -18.63 13.74
C PHE A 1034 32.63 -17.34 13.99
N GLU A 1035 33.25 -16.31 14.57
CA GLU A 1035 32.58 -15.02 14.81
C GLU A 1035 32.17 -14.33 13.50
N VAL A 1036 33.06 -14.35 12.49
CA VAL A 1036 32.82 -13.76 11.16
C VAL A 1036 31.76 -14.57 10.42
N ALA A 1037 31.85 -15.89 10.49
CA ALA A 1037 30.88 -16.81 9.91
C ALA A 1037 29.45 -16.56 10.43
N MET A 1038 29.29 -16.47 11.75
CA MET A 1038 28.00 -16.14 12.35
C MET A 1038 27.52 -14.75 11.97
N ALA A 1039 28.40 -13.77 11.91
CA ALA A 1039 28.04 -12.41 11.53
C ALA A 1039 27.52 -12.34 10.08
N CYS A 1040 28.18 -13.02 9.15
CA CYS A 1040 27.74 -13.15 7.76
C CYS A 1040 26.39 -13.87 7.64
N TYR A 1041 26.20 -15.01 8.31
CA TYR A 1041 24.91 -15.71 8.27
C TYR A 1041 23.77 -14.93 8.92
N ALA A 1042 24.03 -14.26 10.03
CA ALA A 1042 23.04 -13.40 10.67
C ALA A 1042 22.58 -12.28 9.74
N LEU A 1043 23.50 -11.66 8.99
CA LEU A 1043 23.17 -10.61 8.02
C LEU A 1043 22.44 -11.17 6.80
N SER A 1044 22.88 -12.32 6.25
CA SER A 1044 22.21 -13.02 5.15
C SER A 1044 20.76 -13.37 5.50
N ALA A 1045 20.52 -13.94 6.69
CA ALA A 1045 19.19 -14.28 7.17
C ALA A 1045 18.32 -13.04 7.48
N ALA A 1046 18.93 -11.93 7.90
CA ALA A 1046 18.23 -10.68 8.14
C ALA A 1046 17.79 -9.98 6.84
N LEU A 1047 18.60 -10.08 5.77
CA LEU A 1047 18.29 -9.49 4.47
C LEU A 1047 17.14 -10.21 3.74
N VAL A 1048 17.06 -11.54 3.89
CA VAL A 1048 15.98 -12.36 3.31
C VAL A 1048 15.39 -13.28 4.41
N PRO A 1049 14.47 -12.74 5.22
CA PRO A 1049 13.80 -13.51 6.26
C PRO A 1049 12.93 -14.64 5.68
N GLY A 1050 12.80 -15.75 6.41
CA GLY A 1050 11.93 -16.87 6.03
C GLY A 1050 12.58 -17.95 5.15
N ASN A 1051 13.85 -17.78 4.74
CA ASN A 1051 14.60 -18.84 4.09
C ASN A 1051 15.08 -19.87 5.14
N ALA A 1052 14.44 -21.05 5.16
CA ALA A 1052 14.73 -22.12 6.12
C ALA A 1052 16.19 -22.61 6.02
N TYR A 1053 16.70 -22.78 4.80
CA TYR A 1053 18.06 -23.26 4.55
C TYR A 1053 19.12 -22.34 5.20
N ARG A 1054 19.03 -21.03 4.98
CA ARG A 1054 19.96 -20.04 5.57
C ARG A 1054 19.87 -20.02 7.10
N THR A 1055 18.66 -20.19 7.64
CA THR A 1055 18.42 -20.17 9.09
C THR A 1055 18.95 -21.43 9.78
N ASP A 1056 18.85 -22.59 9.15
CA ASP A 1056 19.31 -23.87 9.70
C ASP A 1056 20.84 -23.93 9.77
N GLN A 1057 21.54 -23.48 8.72
CA GLN A 1057 23.01 -23.36 8.73
C GLN A 1057 23.52 -22.44 9.85
N MET A 1058 22.85 -21.30 10.06
CA MET A 1058 23.16 -20.39 11.17
C MET A 1058 22.95 -21.06 12.53
N ARG A 1059 21.87 -21.84 12.69
CA ARG A 1059 21.56 -22.55 13.94
C ARG A 1059 22.60 -23.60 14.27
N GLU A 1060 23.01 -24.39 13.28
CA GLU A 1060 24.05 -25.40 13.45
C GLU A 1060 25.38 -24.78 13.92
N LEU A 1061 25.80 -23.69 13.28
CA LEU A 1061 27.02 -22.97 13.67
C LEU A 1061 26.89 -22.39 15.10
N MET A 1062 25.72 -21.84 15.44
CA MET A 1062 25.44 -21.32 16.78
C MET A 1062 25.57 -22.40 17.86
N ASP A 1063 25.00 -23.59 17.64
CA ASP A 1063 25.09 -24.71 18.58
C ASP A 1063 26.56 -25.15 18.78
N ARG A 1064 27.34 -25.20 17.70
CA ARG A 1064 28.77 -25.52 17.78
C ARG A 1064 29.54 -24.46 18.57
N MET A 1065 29.30 -23.17 18.32
CA MET A 1065 29.96 -22.09 19.06
C MET A 1065 29.60 -22.12 20.55
N GLN A 1066 28.34 -22.36 20.89
CA GLN A 1066 27.90 -22.51 22.28
C GLN A 1066 28.59 -23.70 22.96
N SER A 1067 28.71 -24.84 22.27
CA SER A 1067 29.40 -26.02 22.80
C SER A 1067 30.89 -25.78 23.09
N GLN A 1068 31.51 -24.86 22.35
CA GLN A 1068 32.92 -24.49 22.46
C GLN A 1068 33.15 -23.21 23.30
N CYS A 1069 32.09 -22.68 23.92
CA CYS A 1069 32.11 -21.42 24.67
C CYS A 1069 32.63 -20.21 23.87
N ILE A 1070 32.42 -20.21 22.55
CA ILE A 1070 32.76 -19.08 21.68
C ILE A 1070 31.63 -18.04 21.75
N PRO A 1071 31.93 -16.75 21.97
CA PRO A 1071 30.90 -15.71 22.02
C PRO A 1071 30.13 -15.59 20.71
N VAL A 1072 28.79 -15.65 20.79
CA VAL A 1072 27.92 -15.42 19.64
C VAL A 1072 27.52 -13.95 19.58
N PRO A 1073 27.65 -13.27 18.43
CA PRO A 1073 27.13 -11.92 18.25
C PRO A 1073 25.63 -11.86 18.56
N SER A 1074 25.24 -11.01 19.52
CA SER A 1074 23.88 -10.99 20.07
C SER A 1074 22.97 -9.92 19.45
N SER A 1075 23.54 -9.02 18.64
CA SER A 1075 22.84 -7.89 18.04
C SER A 1075 23.39 -7.57 16.65
N LEU A 1076 22.58 -6.90 15.81
CA LEU A 1076 23.04 -6.40 14.50
C LEU A 1076 24.23 -5.43 14.61
N ASN A 1077 24.32 -4.66 15.71
CA ASN A 1077 25.47 -3.80 15.97
C ASN A 1077 26.74 -4.62 16.27
N ASP A 1078 26.61 -5.74 16.98
CA ASP A 1078 27.74 -6.65 17.20
C ASP A 1078 28.17 -7.29 15.88
N VAL A 1079 27.21 -7.76 15.07
CA VAL A 1079 27.44 -8.31 13.72
C VAL A 1079 28.21 -7.31 12.85
N ALA A 1080 27.72 -6.07 12.75
CA ALA A 1080 28.36 -4.99 12.01
C ALA A 1080 29.80 -4.74 12.47
N ARG A 1081 30.03 -4.73 13.79
CA ARG A 1081 31.37 -4.55 14.37
C ARG A 1081 32.32 -5.70 14.04
N VAL A 1082 31.84 -6.95 14.10
CA VAL A 1082 32.65 -8.13 13.74
C VAL A 1082 33.05 -8.07 12.27
N LEU A 1083 32.10 -7.83 11.37
CA LEU A 1083 32.35 -7.74 9.93
C LEU A 1083 33.32 -6.60 9.59
N THR A 1084 33.11 -5.41 10.17
CA THR A 1084 33.99 -4.26 9.97
C THR A 1084 35.42 -4.56 10.45
N LYS A 1085 35.58 -5.20 11.60
CA LYS A 1085 36.89 -5.60 12.14
C LYS A 1085 37.58 -6.64 11.23
N ALA A 1086 36.82 -7.51 10.58
CA ALA A 1086 37.31 -8.49 9.62
C ALA A 1086 37.57 -7.90 8.22
N GLY A 1087 37.33 -6.60 8.02
CA GLY A 1087 37.47 -5.93 6.71
C GLY A 1087 36.38 -6.32 5.71
N MET A 1088 35.25 -6.87 6.17
CA MET A 1088 34.11 -7.21 5.31
C MET A 1088 33.21 -5.98 5.15
N PRO A 1089 32.84 -5.59 3.91
CA PRO A 1089 31.96 -4.45 3.69
C PRO A 1089 30.55 -4.77 4.18
N LEU A 1090 29.86 -3.74 4.67
CA LEU A 1090 28.44 -3.80 5.01
C LEU A 1090 27.64 -3.33 3.80
N TRP A 1091 26.69 -4.15 3.36
CA TRP A 1091 25.76 -3.81 2.30
C TRP A 1091 24.48 -3.20 2.89
N PRO A 1092 23.92 -2.18 2.23
CA PRO A 1092 24.45 -1.48 1.06
C PRO A 1092 25.62 -0.58 1.45
N SER A 1093 26.69 -0.60 0.64
CA SER A 1093 27.86 0.26 0.89
C SER A 1093 27.51 1.72 0.57
N SER A 1094 28.19 2.67 1.22
CA SER A 1094 28.03 4.08 0.85
C SER A 1094 28.49 4.32 -0.60
N GLU A 1095 29.57 3.65 -1.05
CA GLU A 1095 30.11 3.78 -2.41
C GLU A 1095 29.05 3.51 -3.48
N ILE A 1096 28.29 2.40 -3.40
CA ILE A 1096 27.30 2.06 -4.43
C ILE A 1096 26.07 2.98 -4.37
N ALA A 1097 25.62 3.33 -3.16
CA ALA A 1097 24.49 4.25 -2.98
C ALA A 1097 24.83 5.68 -3.46
N ASP A 1098 26.07 6.13 -3.23
CA ASP A 1098 26.58 7.45 -3.66
C ASP A 1098 26.82 7.52 -5.19
N ILE A 1099 26.82 6.37 -5.88
CA ILE A 1099 26.84 6.30 -7.35
C ILE A 1099 25.41 6.28 -7.91
N VAL A 1100 24.59 5.33 -7.45
CA VAL A 1100 23.29 5.03 -8.07
C VAL A 1100 22.26 6.13 -7.81
N GLY A 1101 22.18 6.65 -6.58
CA GLY A 1101 21.18 7.68 -6.22
C GLY A 1101 21.33 8.97 -7.04
N PRO A 1102 22.52 9.60 -7.06
CA PRO A 1102 22.77 10.77 -7.89
C PRO A 1102 22.61 10.51 -9.40
N ALA A 1103 22.98 9.31 -9.87
CA ALA A 1103 22.80 8.92 -11.27
C ALA A 1103 21.31 8.81 -11.66
N ALA A 1104 20.49 8.19 -10.80
CA ALA A 1104 19.04 8.09 -11.01
C ALA A 1104 18.40 9.47 -11.13
N ARG A 1105 18.77 10.37 -10.21
CA ARG A 1105 18.30 11.75 -10.20
C ARG A 1105 18.66 12.48 -11.49
N VAL A 1106 19.93 12.50 -11.86
CA VAL A 1106 20.38 13.28 -13.03
C VAL A 1106 19.84 12.70 -14.34
N ALA A 1107 19.66 11.38 -14.43
CA ALA A 1107 19.04 10.75 -15.58
C ALA A 1107 17.60 11.25 -15.77
N VAL A 1108 16.78 11.27 -14.71
CA VAL A 1108 15.41 11.79 -14.78
C VAL A 1108 15.39 13.30 -15.06
N ASP A 1109 16.27 14.07 -14.42
CA ASP A 1109 16.36 15.52 -14.61
C ASP A 1109 16.78 15.93 -16.04
N GLN A 1110 17.52 15.07 -16.74
CA GLN A 1110 17.91 15.25 -18.14
C GLN A 1110 16.92 14.60 -19.13
N GLY A 1111 15.79 14.07 -18.64
CA GLY A 1111 14.81 13.39 -19.47
C GLY A 1111 15.24 12.01 -19.96
N LEU A 1112 16.30 11.39 -19.46
CA LEU A 1112 16.74 10.04 -19.86
C LEU A 1112 15.92 8.98 -19.10
N PHE A 1113 14.65 8.78 -19.45
CA PHE A 1113 13.74 7.95 -18.63
C PHE A 1113 14.01 6.46 -18.70
N VAL A 1114 14.45 5.94 -19.85
CA VAL A 1114 14.83 4.53 -20.01
C VAL A 1114 15.92 4.12 -19.00
N PRO A 1115 17.11 4.77 -18.96
CA PRO A 1115 18.09 4.49 -17.92
C PRO A 1115 17.65 4.98 -16.53
N GLY A 1116 16.96 6.13 -16.45
CA GLY A 1116 16.49 6.72 -15.20
C GLY A 1116 15.56 5.80 -14.39
N ARG A 1117 14.70 5.02 -15.06
CA ARG A 1117 13.82 4.04 -14.43
C ARG A 1117 14.61 2.93 -13.74
N THR A 1118 15.55 2.30 -14.45
CA THR A 1118 16.37 1.21 -13.88
C THR A 1118 17.23 1.70 -12.71
N LEU A 1119 17.81 2.90 -12.83
CA LEU A 1119 18.58 3.53 -11.76
C LEU A 1119 17.70 3.90 -10.56
N ALA A 1120 16.49 4.40 -10.77
CA ALA A 1120 15.57 4.72 -9.69
C ALA A 1120 15.09 3.48 -8.92
N VAL A 1121 14.91 2.34 -9.61
CA VAL A 1121 14.59 1.06 -8.97
C VAL A 1121 15.75 0.57 -8.11
N ALA A 1122 16.98 0.67 -8.62
CA ALA A 1122 18.18 0.33 -7.85
C ALA A 1122 18.38 1.26 -6.63
N ASP A 1123 18.24 2.57 -6.81
CA ASP A 1123 18.32 3.56 -5.72
C ASP A 1123 17.27 3.29 -4.63
N ALA A 1124 16.04 2.95 -5.02
CA ALA A 1124 14.98 2.59 -4.09
C ALA A 1124 15.35 1.39 -3.21
N ARG A 1125 15.83 0.31 -3.82
CA ARG A 1125 16.26 -0.92 -3.12
C ARG A 1125 17.40 -0.66 -2.14
N LEU A 1126 18.40 0.12 -2.56
CA LEU A 1126 19.54 0.51 -1.73
C LEU A 1126 19.12 1.43 -0.57
N SER A 1127 18.29 2.44 -0.86
CA SER A 1127 17.77 3.38 0.15
C SER A 1127 16.91 2.69 1.21
N GLU A 1128 16.08 1.72 0.81
CA GLU A 1128 15.29 0.92 1.73
C GLU A 1128 16.18 0.12 2.68
N ALA A 1129 17.25 -0.50 2.16
CA ALA A 1129 18.20 -1.24 2.97
C ALA A 1129 19.03 -0.36 3.93
N LEU A 1130 19.26 0.92 3.61
CA LEU A 1130 19.86 1.90 4.52
C LEU A 1130 18.92 2.38 5.64
N GLY A 1131 17.69 1.86 5.71
CA GLY A 1131 16.66 2.36 6.63
C GLY A 1131 16.19 3.78 6.29
N ARG A 1132 16.48 4.26 5.08
CA ARG A 1132 15.99 5.55 4.55
C ARG A 1132 14.59 5.43 3.93
N GLY A 1133 14.02 4.22 3.86
CA GLY A 1133 12.69 3.92 3.35
C GLY A 1133 11.77 3.25 4.36
N THR A 1134 10.46 3.40 4.16
CA THR A 1134 9.41 2.67 4.91
C THR A 1134 8.64 1.80 3.92
N ALA A 1135 7.93 0.76 4.39
CA ALA A 1135 7.04 -0.04 3.52
C ALA A 1135 5.98 0.82 2.79
N ALA A 1136 5.61 1.97 3.36
CA ALA A 1136 4.75 2.97 2.71
C ALA A 1136 5.37 3.60 1.45
N MET A 1137 6.70 3.56 1.33
CA MET A 1137 7.45 4.20 0.25
C MET A 1137 7.38 3.41 -1.06
N GLU A 1138 7.11 2.10 -1.01
CA GLU A 1138 6.98 1.24 -2.19
C GLU A 1138 5.84 1.73 -3.11
N GLN A 1139 4.67 2.05 -2.55
CA GLN A 1139 3.54 2.56 -3.32
C GLN A 1139 3.82 3.93 -3.95
N VAL A 1140 4.61 4.78 -3.27
CA VAL A 1140 5.06 6.06 -3.82
C VAL A 1140 6.07 5.86 -4.94
N GLN A 1141 6.99 4.93 -4.77
CA GLN A 1141 8.00 4.58 -5.77
C GLN A 1141 7.35 4.01 -7.04
N MET A 1142 6.37 3.11 -6.90
CA MET A 1142 5.59 2.60 -8.03
C MET A 1142 4.88 3.72 -8.81
N GLN A 1143 4.23 4.65 -8.10
CA GLN A 1143 3.58 5.80 -8.72
C GLN A 1143 4.59 6.73 -9.41
N PHE A 1144 5.79 6.88 -8.84
CA PHE A 1144 6.89 7.63 -9.44
C PHE A 1144 7.42 6.94 -10.71
N TRP A 1145 7.68 5.62 -10.68
CA TRP A 1145 8.15 4.86 -11.83
C TRP A 1145 7.14 4.85 -12.98
N ARG A 1146 5.85 4.72 -12.67
CA ARG A 1146 4.78 4.85 -13.69
C ARG A 1146 4.80 6.20 -14.39
N SER A 1147 5.22 7.28 -13.71
CA SER A 1147 5.35 8.59 -14.35
C SER A 1147 6.50 8.67 -15.36
N LEU A 1148 7.45 7.73 -15.32
CA LEU A 1148 8.59 7.64 -16.23
C LEU A 1148 8.32 6.66 -17.41
N ASN A 1149 7.17 5.97 -17.43
CA ASN A 1149 6.82 5.07 -18.52
C ASN A 1149 6.34 5.85 -19.76
N GLU A 1150 6.35 5.16 -20.90
CA GLU A 1150 5.80 5.67 -22.16
C GLU A 1150 4.38 6.14 -22.00
#